data_AF-A0A673LK15-F1
#
_entry.id   AF-A0A673LK15-F1
#
_cell.length_a   1.000
_cell.length_b   1.000
_cell.length_c   1.000
_cell.angle_alpha   90.00
_cell.angle_beta   90.00
_cell.angle_gamma   90.00
#
_symmetry.space_group_name_H-M   'P 1'
#
loop_
_entity.id
_entity.type
_entity.pdbx_description
1 polymer ?
#
loop_
_entity_poly.entity_id
_entity_poly.type
_entity_poly.pdbx_seq_one_letter_code
_entity_poly.pdbx_strand_id
1 'polypeptide(L)'
;MSVEKKTAREPCCSKLKMFLAAMGFVYFAKAFQGSYMKSSVTQIERRFDIPSSLIGFIDGSFEIGNLFVIAFVSYFGAKLHRPRLIGAGCLIMAIGSFITAAPHFFQGPYKYETSISHFSASNDTESILPCLTNGSLTHDNEIPTVEIQAGCEKAASSSLWLYVFLGNMLRGVGETPVMPLGLSYLDDFSREENTALYMSLVQTLGIMGPVFGFMLGSFCAKLYVDIGAVDLDTITINYKDSRWVGAWGLGFLLTGGVMLLAGIPFWFFPKSLPKQGETETEKKSNVLEGEQDRFIPDNNKHSTAPNKPASMAVLAKGPCYRSEGAIMSNTIYKFMICIMNLPAVALGIITGGFIMKKFKLNVLGATKICTGTSLLAFSSMLIQYFLQCDNSVAPQVSYQQNTLISSCNMGCSCSLKHWDPICASNGLTYASPCLAGCQTSTGDGRDMVFHNCTCIGESPLPFANMSSVLGQCPRKSDCDYMFKFYMAVTVIGAFLSACGATPGYIILLRTINPELKSLALGIYILIVRTLGGIPPPIYFGALIDRTCLKWGTKQCGGRGACRIYDSGAFRNAFLGLIYGLYSLSYVLWGILYNRLSHREKKLALKNQLKAPEQDDNGVSSGNGNVSSAIVKCSENPDQETTI
;
A
#
# COMPACT_ATOMS: atom_id res chain seq x y z
N MET A 1 60.97 -16.56 -25.85
CA MET A 1 59.67 -16.93 -25.26
C MET A 1 58.92 -15.67 -24.88
N SER A 2 57.90 -15.29 -25.66
CA SER A 2 56.93 -14.27 -25.24
C SER A 2 55.89 -14.95 -24.35
N VAL A 3 55.76 -14.50 -23.10
CA VAL A 3 54.67 -14.97 -22.23
C VAL A 3 53.42 -14.18 -22.58
N GLU A 4 52.61 -14.78 -23.46
CA GLU A 4 51.32 -14.24 -23.86
C GLU A 4 50.41 -14.12 -22.64
N LYS A 5 50.16 -12.88 -22.17
CA LYS A 5 49.19 -12.60 -21.12
C LYS A 5 47.81 -12.98 -21.63
N LYS A 6 47.32 -14.17 -21.24
CA LYS A 6 45.91 -14.56 -21.41
C LYS A 6 45.02 -13.43 -20.90
N THR A 7 44.36 -12.75 -21.82
CA THR A 7 43.28 -11.81 -21.51
C THR A 7 42.17 -12.59 -20.81
N ALA A 8 41.92 -12.24 -19.55
CA ALA A 8 40.81 -12.83 -18.82
C ALA A 8 39.51 -12.47 -19.54
N ARG A 9 38.71 -13.49 -19.87
CA ARG A 9 37.40 -13.36 -20.52
C ARG A 9 36.57 -12.36 -19.70
N GLU A 10 36.23 -11.21 -20.27
CA GLU A 10 35.40 -10.23 -19.57
C GLU A 10 34.05 -10.88 -19.19
N PRO A 11 33.62 -10.81 -17.92
CA PRO A 11 32.32 -11.32 -17.54
C PRO A 11 31.24 -10.50 -18.24
N CYS A 12 30.33 -11.20 -18.95
CA CYS A 12 29.28 -10.63 -19.81
C CYS A 12 28.37 -9.58 -19.11
N CYS A 13 28.38 -9.52 -17.78
CA CYS A 13 27.85 -8.39 -17.01
C CYS A 13 28.81 -7.94 -15.90
N SER A 14 28.97 -6.61 -15.77
CA SER A 14 29.63 -5.98 -14.62
C SER A 14 28.96 -6.41 -13.31
N LYS A 15 29.77 -6.64 -12.26
CA LYS A 15 29.32 -6.99 -10.91
C LYS A 15 28.23 -6.03 -10.38
N LEU A 16 28.29 -4.74 -10.74
CA LEU A 16 27.27 -3.75 -10.37
C LEU A 16 25.91 -3.99 -11.07
N LYS A 17 25.92 -4.40 -12.35
CA LYS A 17 24.68 -4.75 -13.08
C LYS A 17 24.02 -6.02 -12.51
N MET A 18 24.84 -7.00 -12.09
CA MET A 18 24.34 -8.19 -11.40
C MET A 18 23.72 -7.84 -10.04
N PHE A 19 24.35 -6.95 -9.27
CA PHE A 19 23.78 -6.46 -8.01
C PHE A 19 22.46 -5.70 -8.24
N LEU A 20 22.37 -4.88 -9.29
CA LEU A 20 21.15 -4.17 -9.67
C LEU A 20 19.99 -5.14 -9.98
N ALA A 21 20.25 -6.20 -10.74
CA ALA A 21 19.27 -7.23 -11.06
C ALA A 21 18.80 -7.99 -9.80
N ALA A 22 19.74 -8.39 -8.92
CA ALA A 22 19.43 -9.06 -7.66
C ALA A 22 18.60 -8.16 -6.72
N MET A 23 18.95 -6.87 -6.60
CA MET A 23 18.17 -5.88 -5.84
C MET A 23 16.77 -5.69 -6.41
N GLY A 24 16.63 -5.60 -7.74
CA GLY A 24 15.33 -5.53 -8.41
C GLY A 24 14.45 -6.74 -8.12
N PHE A 25 15.02 -7.95 -8.16
CA PHE A 25 14.29 -9.18 -7.85
C PHE A 25 13.90 -9.31 -6.37
N VAL A 26 14.74 -8.88 -5.43
CA VAL A 26 14.36 -8.79 -4.00
C VAL A 26 13.26 -7.74 -3.77
N TYR A 27 13.30 -6.61 -4.48
CA TYR A 27 12.23 -5.60 -4.42
C TYR A 27 10.90 -6.13 -4.94
N PHE A 28 10.93 -6.89 -6.04
CA PHE A 28 9.77 -7.64 -6.52
C PHE A 28 9.28 -8.65 -5.48
N ALA A 29 10.17 -9.53 -5.00
CA ALA A 29 9.83 -10.60 -4.08
C ALA A 29 9.22 -10.09 -2.77
N LYS A 30 9.77 -9.03 -2.16
CA LYS A 30 9.23 -8.47 -0.90
C LYS A 30 7.86 -7.83 -1.08
N ALA A 31 7.62 -7.19 -2.22
CA ALA A 31 6.33 -6.55 -2.52
C ALA A 31 5.27 -7.61 -2.90
N PHE A 32 5.66 -8.64 -3.66
CA PHE A 32 4.86 -9.82 -3.96
C PHE A 32 4.41 -10.55 -2.68
N GLN A 33 5.36 -10.89 -1.81
CA GLN A 33 5.11 -11.51 -0.51
C GLN A 33 4.23 -10.61 0.38
N GLY A 34 4.45 -9.29 0.36
CA GLY A 34 3.67 -8.29 1.09
C GLY A 34 2.21 -8.22 0.67
N SER A 35 1.94 -8.11 -0.63
CA SER A 35 0.57 -8.09 -1.16
C SER A 35 -0.16 -9.43 -1.01
N TYR A 36 0.56 -10.55 -1.03
CA TYR A 36 -0.05 -11.86 -0.72
C TYR A 36 -0.56 -11.91 0.73
N MET A 37 0.23 -11.42 1.71
CA MET A 37 -0.20 -11.31 3.11
C MET A 37 -1.50 -10.51 3.22
N LYS A 38 -1.62 -9.37 2.51
CA LYS A 38 -2.86 -8.58 2.48
C LYS A 38 -4.04 -9.39 1.93
N SER A 39 -3.88 -9.99 0.74
CA SER A 39 -4.98 -10.74 0.12
C SER A 39 -5.47 -11.96 0.92
N SER A 40 -4.60 -12.54 1.76
CA SER A 40 -4.93 -13.69 2.60
C SER A 40 -5.61 -13.32 3.93
N VAL A 41 -5.68 -12.03 4.30
CA VAL A 41 -6.26 -11.57 5.58
C VAL A 41 -7.66 -12.12 5.81
N THR A 42 -8.54 -11.99 4.82
CA THR A 42 -9.95 -12.47 4.92
C THR A 42 -10.06 -13.99 5.10
N GLN A 43 -9.09 -14.76 4.61
CA GLN A 43 -9.09 -16.22 4.73
C GLN A 43 -8.59 -16.65 6.11
N ILE A 44 -7.61 -15.92 6.66
CA ILE A 44 -7.11 -16.08 8.03
C ILE A 44 -8.21 -15.69 9.03
N GLU A 45 -8.92 -14.58 8.79
CA GLU A 45 -10.06 -14.12 9.60
C GLU A 45 -11.14 -15.22 9.71
N ARG A 46 -11.59 -15.77 8.56
CA ARG A 46 -12.57 -16.88 8.51
C ARG A 46 -12.04 -18.20 9.09
N ARG A 47 -10.76 -18.53 8.93
CA ARG A 47 -10.18 -19.81 9.40
C ARG A 47 -10.06 -19.88 10.92
N PHE A 48 -9.74 -18.76 11.57
CA PHE A 48 -9.56 -18.71 13.02
C PHE A 48 -10.75 -18.06 13.76
N ASP A 49 -11.78 -17.62 13.03
CA ASP A 49 -12.95 -16.88 13.54
C ASP A 49 -12.57 -15.71 14.48
N ILE A 50 -11.51 -15.00 14.09
CA ILE A 50 -10.90 -13.93 14.91
C ILE A 50 -11.48 -12.55 14.58
N PRO A 51 -11.68 -11.67 15.58
CA PRO A 51 -12.19 -10.34 15.34
C PRO A 51 -11.22 -9.51 14.50
N SER A 52 -11.75 -8.67 13.61
CA SER A 52 -10.98 -7.83 12.67
C SER A 52 -9.97 -6.89 13.36
N SER A 53 -10.17 -6.57 14.65
CA SER A 53 -9.20 -5.84 15.49
C SER A 53 -7.94 -6.65 15.78
N LEU A 54 -8.07 -7.95 16.04
CA LEU A 54 -6.94 -8.87 16.25
C LEU A 54 -6.20 -9.13 14.93
N ILE A 55 -6.93 -9.26 13.82
CA ILE A 55 -6.36 -9.23 12.46
C ILE A 55 -5.56 -7.95 12.21
N GLY A 56 -6.09 -6.78 12.60
CA GLY A 56 -5.38 -5.51 12.49
C GLY A 56 -4.08 -5.47 13.30
N PHE A 57 -4.06 -6.09 14.47
CA PHE A 57 -2.85 -6.27 15.29
C PHE A 57 -1.84 -7.25 14.67
N ILE A 58 -2.30 -8.39 14.14
CA ILE A 58 -1.48 -9.35 13.38
C ILE A 58 -0.85 -8.67 12.15
N ASP A 59 -1.61 -7.89 11.40
CA ASP A 59 -1.13 -7.14 10.23
C ASP A 59 -0.17 -5.99 10.64
N GLY A 60 -0.36 -5.43 11.83
CA GLY A 60 0.52 -4.45 12.45
C GLY A 60 1.88 -5.01 12.90
N SER A 61 1.96 -6.31 13.23
CA SER A 61 3.18 -6.95 13.74
C SER A 61 4.38 -6.85 12.78
N PHE A 62 4.12 -6.76 11.47
CA PHE A 62 5.13 -6.48 10.45
C PHE A 62 5.86 -5.16 10.68
N GLU A 63 5.12 -4.08 11.00
CA GLU A 63 5.74 -2.78 11.27
C GLU A 63 6.44 -2.80 12.65
N ILE A 64 5.88 -3.51 13.64
CA ILE A 64 6.52 -3.69 14.97
C ILE A 64 7.91 -4.35 14.80
N GLY A 65 7.99 -5.46 14.07
CA GLY A 65 9.25 -6.16 13.81
C GLY A 65 10.27 -5.32 13.04
N ASN A 66 9.81 -4.49 12.10
CA ASN A 66 10.67 -3.56 11.36
C ASN A 66 11.23 -2.45 12.26
N LEU A 67 10.35 -1.80 13.04
CA LEU A 67 10.69 -0.70 13.94
C LEU A 67 11.68 -1.13 15.04
N PHE A 68 11.54 -2.36 15.55
CA PHE A 68 12.43 -2.92 16.57
C PHE A 68 13.91 -3.00 16.13
N VAL A 69 14.17 -3.21 14.83
CA VAL A 69 15.51 -3.55 14.32
C VAL A 69 16.11 -2.44 13.44
N ILE A 70 15.30 -1.52 12.91
CA ILE A 70 15.73 -0.56 11.87
C ILE A 70 16.83 0.40 12.30
N ALA A 71 16.79 0.94 13.52
CA ALA A 71 17.84 1.83 14.01
C ALA A 71 19.19 1.11 14.10
N PHE A 72 19.20 -0.10 14.67
CA PHE A 72 20.38 -0.93 14.84
C PHE A 72 20.98 -1.35 13.49
N VAL A 73 20.17 -1.91 12.58
CA VAL A 73 20.63 -2.37 11.25
C VAL A 73 21.10 -1.21 10.37
N SER A 74 20.48 -0.03 10.47
CA SER A 74 20.86 1.13 9.64
C SER A 74 22.15 1.80 10.09
N TYR A 75 22.48 1.73 11.39
CA TYR A 75 23.76 2.20 11.94
C TYR A 75 24.89 1.17 11.79
N PHE A 76 24.72 -0.03 12.36
CA PHE A 76 25.78 -1.04 12.40
C PHE A 76 25.93 -1.81 11.09
N GLY A 77 24.80 -2.11 10.41
CA GLY A 77 24.80 -2.86 9.14
C GLY A 77 25.57 -2.17 8.01
N ALA A 78 25.74 -0.85 8.10
CA ALA A 78 26.52 -0.06 7.15
C ALA A 78 28.05 -0.30 7.24
N LYS A 79 28.55 -0.62 8.44
CA LYS A 79 29.95 -0.95 8.75
C LYS A 79 30.28 -2.43 8.43
N LEU A 80 29.26 -3.28 8.54
CA LEU A 80 29.29 -4.71 8.23
C LEU A 80 29.27 -4.99 6.71
N HIS A 81 29.24 -6.27 6.34
CA HIS A 81 29.23 -6.70 4.94
C HIS A 81 27.83 -6.54 4.32
N ARG A 82 27.47 -5.32 3.90
CA ARG A 82 26.10 -4.93 3.48
C ARG A 82 25.36 -5.97 2.62
N PRO A 83 25.90 -6.54 1.51
CA PRO A 83 25.18 -7.57 0.74
C PRO A 83 24.77 -8.80 1.56
N ARG A 84 25.66 -9.39 2.35
CA ARG A 84 25.36 -10.56 3.18
C ARG A 84 24.27 -10.28 4.22
N LEU A 85 24.19 -9.06 4.74
CA LEU A 85 23.12 -8.68 5.68
C LEU A 85 21.75 -8.55 4.97
N ILE A 86 21.72 -8.15 3.69
CA ILE A 86 20.51 -8.21 2.85
C ILE A 86 20.11 -9.68 2.61
N GLY A 87 21.08 -10.56 2.29
CA GLY A 87 20.85 -12.00 2.12
C GLY A 87 20.30 -12.68 3.38
N ALA A 88 20.83 -12.33 4.56
CA ALA A 88 20.32 -12.77 5.86
C ALA A 88 18.90 -12.22 6.12
N GLY A 89 18.60 -10.97 5.76
CA GLY A 89 17.24 -10.41 5.81
C GLY A 89 16.25 -11.19 4.95
N CYS A 90 16.63 -11.56 3.72
CA CYS A 90 15.81 -12.39 2.84
C CYS A 90 15.53 -13.78 3.43
N LEU A 91 16.53 -14.41 4.05
CA LEU A 91 16.36 -15.68 4.76
C LEU A 91 15.35 -15.55 5.91
N ILE A 92 15.44 -14.50 6.73
CA ILE A 92 14.50 -14.24 7.83
C ILE A 92 13.08 -13.97 7.29
N MET A 93 12.92 -13.22 6.19
CA MET A 93 11.60 -13.01 5.55
C MET A 93 10.97 -14.30 5.04
N ALA A 94 11.76 -15.22 4.49
CA ALA A 94 11.28 -16.51 4.04
C ALA A 94 10.87 -17.41 5.21
N ILE A 95 11.71 -17.51 6.25
CA ILE A 95 11.39 -18.23 7.49
C ILE A 95 10.09 -17.71 8.10
N GLY A 96 9.91 -16.39 8.18
CA GLY A 96 8.65 -15.79 8.62
C GLY A 96 7.46 -16.18 7.75
N SER A 97 7.62 -16.30 6.43
CA SER A 97 6.58 -16.82 5.52
C SER A 97 6.17 -18.26 5.84
N PHE A 98 7.15 -19.14 6.05
CA PHE A 98 6.88 -20.56 6.36
C PHE A 98 6.25 -20.72 7.75
N ILE A 99 6.67 -19.91 8.74
CA ILE A 99 6.02 -19.84 10.05
C ILE A 99 4.56 -19.36 9.93
N THR A 100 4.28 -18.38 9.08
CA THR A 100 2.89 -17.97 8.80
C THR A 100 2.07 -19.10 8.17
N ALA A 101 2.66 -19.96 7.32
CA ALA A 101 1.98 -21.12 6.73
C ALA A 101 1.77 -22.28 7.72
N ALA A 102 2.61 -22.40 8.75
CA ALA A 102 2.68 -23.56 9.65
C ALA A 102 1.34 -23.99 10.31
N PRO A 103 0.43 -23.07 10.73
CA PRO A 103 -0.86 -23.47 11.31
C PRO A 103 -1.73 -24.35 10.42
N HIS A 104 -1.61 -24.24 9.09
CA HIS A 104 -2.35 -25.10 8.15
C HIS A 104 -1.94 -26.57 8.29
N PHE A 105 -0.66 -26.84 8.55
CA PHE A 105 -0.12 -28.20 8.70
C PHE A 105 -0.35 -28.80 10.10
N PHE A 106 -0.56 -27.97 11.12
CA PHE A 106 -0.78 -28.41 12.50
C PHE A 106 -2.26 -28.56 12.88
N GLN A 107 -3.17 -27.95 12.11
CA GLN A 107 -4.61 -27.96 12.40
C GLN A 107 -5.32 -29.00 11.53
N GLY A 108 -6.31 -29.69 12.10
CA GLY A 108 -7.14 -30.64 11.34
C GLY A 108 -8.03 -29.97 10.27
N PRO A 109 -8.80 -30.78 9.51
CA PRO A 109 -9.67 -30.30 8.44
C PRO A 109 -10.64 -29.21 8.91
N TYR A 110 -10.95 -28.28 8.01
CA TYR A 110 -11.94 -27.23 8.22
C TYR A 110 -13.32 -27.83 8.46
N LYS A 111 -13.94 -27.46 9.57
CA LYS A 111 -15.35 -27.75 9.85
C LYS A 111 -16.12 -26.45 9.73
N TYR A 112 -17.15 -26.44 8.90
CA TYR A 112 -18.09 -25.34 8.73
C TYR A 112 -19.47 -25.75 9.22
N GLU A 113 -20.20 -24.84 9.86
CA GLU A 113 -21.56 -25.13 10.27
C GLU A 113 -22.51 -25.10 9.06
N THR A 114 -23.34 -26.15 8.99
CA THR A 114 -24.29 -26.36 7.90
C THR A 114 -25.68 -26.46 8.51
N SER A 115 -26.52 -25.45 8.26
CA SER A 115 -27.93 -25.40 8.69
C SER A 115 -28.85 -26.37 7.92
N ILE A 116 -28.31 -27.03 6.89
CA ILE A 116 -29.02 -28.02 6.09
C ILE A 116 -28.78 -29.40 6.71
N SER A 117 -29.67 -29.78 7.63
CA SER A 117 -29.97 -31.20 7.80
C SER A 117 -30.73 -31.65 6.55
N HIS A 118 -30.22 -32.67 5.85
CA HIS A 118 -30.92 -33.25 4.70
C HIS A 118 -32.19 -33.98 5.18
N PHE A 119 -33.29 -33.25 5.33
CA PHE A 119 -34.63 -33.85 5.24
C PHE A 119 -34.90 -34.15 3.76
N SER A 120 -34.47 -35.32 3.33
CA SER A 120 -34.80 -35.89 2.02
C SER A 120 -36.29 -36.26 1.95
N ALA A 121 -37.15 -35.26 1.90
CA ALA A 121 -38.55 -35.40 1.51
C ALA A 121 -38.63 -35.22 -0.01
N SER A 122 -39.21 -36.20 -0.69
CA SER A 122 -39.25 -36.29 -2.15
C SER A 122 -40.19 -35.25 -2.79
N ASN A 123 -39.75 -34.70 -3.93
CA ASN A 123 -40.59 -34.06 -4.96
C ASN A 123 -41.31 -32.75 -4.59
N ASP A 124 -40.57 -31.74 -4.13
CA ASP A 124 -40.99 -30.34 -4.30
C ASP A 124 -39.84 -29.52 -4.90
N THR A 125 -40.16 -28.59 -5.81
CA THR A 125 -39.20 -27.59 -6.27
C THR A 125 -38.92 -26.59 -5.16
N GLU A 126 -37.65 -26.42 -4.78
CA GLU A 126 -37.22 -25.45 -3.76
C GLU A 126 -37.65 -24.03 -4.15
N SER A 127 -38.76 -23.58 -3.56
CA SER A 127 -39.21 -22.20 -3.61
C SER A 127 -38.97 -21.56 -2.24
N ILE A 128 -37.90 -20.77 -2.16
CA ILE A 128 -37.59 -20.00 -0.95
C ILE A 128 -38.63 -18.89 -0.85
N LEU A 129 -39.69 -19.09 -0.05
CA LEU A 129 -40.68 -18.04 0.25
C LEU A 129 -40.01 -16.90 1.03
N PRO A 130 -39.85 -15.68 0.48
CA PRO A 130 -39.16 -14.60 1.18
C PRO A 130 -40.05 -13.92 2.22
N CYS A 131 -41.37 -14.02 2.08
CA CYS A 131 -42.38 -13.50 3.00
C CYS A 131 -43.26 -14.66 3.49
N LEU A 132 -43.15 -15.00 4.78
CA LEU A 132 -44.02 -15.96 5.46
C LEU A 132 -45.19 -15.22 6.09
N THR A 133 -46.38 -15.34 5.48
CA THR A 133 -47.62 -14.67 5.89
C THR A 133 -48.36 -15.32 7.07
N ASN A 134 -47.95 -16.53 7.50
CA ASN A 134 -48.63 -17.30 8.55
C ASN A 134 -47.69 -17.84 9.64
N GLY A 135 -46.52 -17.23 9.82
CA GLY A 135 -45.68 -17.48 10.99
C GLY A 135 -46.34 -16.89 12.24
N SER A 136 -47.16 -17.68 12.94
CA SER A 136 -47.57 -17.35 14.30
C SER A 136 -46.31 -17.18 15.13
N LEU A 137 -46.18 -16.06 15.83
CA LEU A 137 -45.16 -15.90 16.86
C LEU A 137 -45.40 -16.96 17.95
N THR A 138 -44.72 -18.11 17.86
CA THR A 138 -44.24 -18.75 19.08
C THR A 138 -43.38 -17.69 19.73
N HIS A 139 -43.81 -17.23 20.90
CA HIS A 139 -43.04 -16.30 21.70
C HIS A 139 -41.92 -17.12 22.37
N ASP A 140 -41.05 -17.68 21.54
CA ASP A 140 -39.79 -18.24 21.96
C ASP A 140 -39.00 -17.10 22.57
N ASN A 141 -39.11 -17.02 23.90
CA ASN A 141 -38.15 -16.32 24.72
C ASN A 141 -36.82 -17.06 24.52
N GLU A 142 -36.13 -16.74 23.42
CA GLU A 142 -34.71 -17.00 23.23
C GLU A 142 -33.96 -16.21 24.31
N ILE A 143 -33.96 -16.79 25.51
CA ILE A 143 -32.78 -16.83 26.35
C ILE A 143 -31.65 -17.17 25.37
N PRO A 144 -30.63 -16.32 25.19
CA PRO A 144 -29.55 -16.60 24.24
C PRO A 144 -28.99 -17.95 24.63
N THR A 145 -29.12 -18.93 23.72
CA THR A 145 -28.84 -20.32 24.06
C THR A 145 -27.40 -20.40 24.56
N VAL A 146 -27.20 -21.14 25.65
CA VAL A 146 -25.89 -21.31 26.28
C VAL A 146 -24.85 -21.82 25.26
N GLU A 147 -25.32 -22.49 24.20
CA GLU A 147 -24.54 -22.93 23.04
C GLU A 147 -24.02 -21.77 22.15
N ILE A 148 -24.80 -20.72 21.86
CA ILE A 148 -24.30 -19.56 21.10
C ILE A 148 -23.24 -18.81 21.92
N GLN A 149 -23.51 -18.57 23.21
CA GLN A 149 -22.57 -17.90 24.11
C GLN A 149 -21.26 -18.72 24.24
N ALA A 150 -21.36 -20.04 24.43
CA ALA A 150 -20.22 -20.95 24.52
C ALA A 150 -19.48 -21.14 23.18
N GLY A 151 -20.17 -21.02 22.05
CA GLY A 151 -19.56 -20.97 20.71
C GLY A 151 -18.68 -19.74 20.55
N CYS A 152 -19.19 -18.57 20.94
CA CYS A 152 -18.45 -17.31 20.91
C CYS A 152 -17.24 -17.29 21.90
N GLU A 153 -17.29 -18.04 23.01
CA GLU A 153 -16.11 -18.27 23.88
C GLU A 153 -15.13 -19.31 23.30
N LYS A 154 -15.61 -20.40 22.68
CA LYS A 154 -14.75 -21.42 22.05
C LYS A 154 -14.01 -20.93 20.81
N ALA A 155 -14.57 -20.00 20.05
CA ALA A 155 -13.90 -19.39 18.89
C ALA A 155 -12.51 -18.79 19.25
N ALA A 156 -12.34 -18.30 20.48
CA ALA A 156 -11.09 -17.72 20.95
C ALA A 156 -10.00 -18.73 21.35
N SER A 157 -10.29 -20.05 21.41
CA SER A 157 -9.42 -21.00 22.11
C SER A 157 -8.27 -21.62 21.28
N SER A 158 -8.08 -21.23 20.02
CA SER A 158 -6.96 -21.69 19.19
C SER A 158 -5.84 -20.66 19.15
N SER A 159 -4.80 -20.85 19.96
CA SER A 159 -3.61 -19.98 19.98
C SER A 159 -2.76 -20.02 18.70
N LEU A 160 -3.16 -20.77 17.67
CA LEU A 160 -2.42 -20.93 16.41
C LEU A 160 -2.25 -19.62 15.61
N TRP A 161 -3.10 -18.61 15.84
CA TRP A 161 -2.92 -17.27 15.24
C TRP A 161 -1.60 -16.61 15.68
N LEU A 162 -0.99 -17.03 16.80
CA LEU A 162 0.33 -16.55 17.25
C LEU A 162 1.45 -16.86 16.24
N TYR A 163 1.34 -17.96 15.48
CA TYR A 163 2.29 -18.26 14.40
C TYR A 163 2.16 -17.27 13.24
N VAL A 164 0.92 -16.88 12.88
CA VAL A 164 0.67 -15.84 11.87
C VAL A 164 1.27 -14.51 12.34
N PHE A 165 1.05 -14.14 13.61
CA PHE A 165 1.64 -12.95 14.24
C PHE A 165 3.19 -12.98 14.20
N LEU A 166 3.80 -14.06 14.67
CA LEU A 166 5.26 -14.23 14.76
C LEU A 166 5.92 -14.25 13.38
N GLY A 167 5.33 -14.99 12.43
CA GLY A 167 5.82 -15.06 11.04
C GLY A 167 5.76 -13.70 10.34
N ASN A 168 4.68 -12.93 10.54
CA ASN A 168 4.57 -11.59 9.98
C ASN A 168 5.53 -10.59 10.66
N MET A 169 5.79 -10.73 11.97
CA MET A 169 6.80 -9.93 12.68
C MET A 169 8.22 -10.23 12.18
N LEU A 170 8.56 -11.51 11.97
CA LEU A 170 9.85 -11.93 11.39
C LEU A 170 10.02 -11.41 9.96
N ARG A 171 8.96 -11.40 9.15
CA ARG A 171 8.97 -10.73 7.84
C ARG A 171 9.28 -9.25 7.94
N GLY A 172 8.73 -8.56 8.96
CA GLY A 172 9.06 -7.18 9.28
C GLY A 172 10.55 -6.95 9.57
N VAL A 173 11.11 -7.80 10.45
CA VAL A 173 12.54 -7.82 10.79
C VAL A 173 13.40 -8.02 9.53
N GLY A 174 13.08 -9.03 8.71
CA GLY A 174 13.86 -9.37 7.52
C GLY A 174 13.80 -8.34 6.38
N GLU A 175 12.74 -7.54 6.27
CA GLU A 175 12.66 -6.45 5.27
C GLU A 175 13.64 -5.31 5.60
N THR A 176 13.93 -5.12 6.89
CA THR A 176 14.69 -3.99 7.45
C THR A 176 16.01 -3.66 6.73
N PRO A 177 16.96 -4.60 6.51
CA PRO A 177 18.23 -4.29 5.84
C PRO A 177 18.09 -3.95 4.35
N VAL A 178 17.03 -4.43 3.67
CA VAL A 178 16.95 -4.48 2.20
C VAL A 178 17.01 -3.09 1.57
N MET A 179 16.17 -2.17 2.03
CA MET A 179 16.08 -0.82 1.47
C MET A 179 17.26 0.09 1.85
N PRO A 180 17.58 0.32 3.15
CA PRO A 180 18.62 1.28 3.53
C PRO A 180 20.01 0.83 3.08
N LEU A 181 20.36 -0.46 3.19
CA LEU A 181 21.69 -0.95 2.82
C LEU A 181 21.82 -1.24 1.33
N GLY A 182 20.75 -1.71 0.69
CA GLY A 182 20.74 -1.98 -0.75
C GLY A 182 20.86 -0.72 -1.59
N LEU A 183 20.11 0.33 -1.23
CA LEU A 183 20.17 1.62 -1.93
C LEU A 183 21.46 2.39 -1.60
N SER A 184 21.97 2.35 -0.37
CA SER A 184 23.26 3.00 -0.07
C SER A 184 24.44 2.29 -0.74
N TYR A 185 24.41 0.96 -0.86
CA TYR A 185 25.43 0.22 -1.63
C TYR A 185 25.35 0.54 -3.13
N LEU A 186 24.15 0.68 -3.69
CA LEU A 186 23.97 1.08 -5.09
C LEU A 186 24.45 2.51 -5.35
N ASP A 187 24.21 3.44 -4.43
CA ASP A 187 24.68 4.82 -4.45
C ASP A 187 26.22 4.88 -4.46
N ASP A 188 26.87 4.24 -3.47
CA ASP A 188 28.33 4.30 -3.26
C ASP A 188 29.17 3.79 -4.45
N PHE A 189 28.66 2.84 -5.25
CA PHE A 189 29.40 2.23 -6.37
C PHE A 189 28.95 2.64 -7.78
N SER A 190 27.88 3.44 -7.91
CA SER A 190 27.42 3.94 -9.21
C SER A 190 28.01 5.32 -9.54
N ARG A 191 28.00 5.70 -10.82
CA ARG A 191 28.25 7.12 -11.18
C ARG A 191 27.03 7.94 -10.77
N GLU A 192 27.26 9.14 -10.24
CA GLU A 192 26.21 10.06 -9.75
C GLU A 192 25.14 10.41 -10.79
N GLU A 193 25.50 10.36 -12.07
CA GLU A 193 24.62 10.52 -13.25
C GLU A 193 23.76 9.28 -13.54
N ASN A 194 24.20 8.08 -13.18
CA ASN A 194 23.46 6.82 -13.37
C ASN A 194 22.66 6.39 -12.13
N THR A 195 23.05 6.82 -10.94
CA THR A 195 22.45 6.40 -9.65
C THR A 195 20.93 6.56 -9.63
N ALA A 196 20.42 7.72 -10.05
CA ALA A 196 18.99 8.01 -10.10
C ALA A 196 18.21 7.02 -10.98
N LEU A 197 18.76 6.68 -12.16
CA LEU A 197 18.16 5.72 -13.08
C LEU A 197 18.16 4.30 -12.48
N TYR A 198 19.27 3.90 -11.86
CA TYR A 198 19.38 2.58 -11.23
C TYR A 198 18.42 2.42 -10.05
N MET A 199 18.24 3.46 -9.23
CA MET A 199 17.25 3.46 -8.15
C MET A 199 15.82 3.41 -8.68
N SER A 200 15.48 4.17 -9.73
CA SER A 200 14.14 4.11 -10.34
C SER A 200 13.82 2.73 -10.92
N LEU A 201 14.81 2.06 -11.54
CA LEU A 201 14.61 0.72 -12.08
C LEU A 201 14.33 -0.31 -10.98
N VAL A 202 15.07 -0.29 -9.87
CA VAL A 202 14.84 -1.18 -8.72
C VAL A 202 13.46 -0.93 -8.08
N GLN A 203 13.06 0.34 -7.93
CA GLN A 203 11.76 0.69 -7.38
C GLN A 203 10.60 0.24 -8.29
N THR A 204 10.71 0.46 -9.60
CA THR A 204 9.70 0.01 -10.57
C THR A 204 9.58 -1.52 -10.64
N LEU A 205 10.66 -2.28 -10.51
CA LEU A 205 10.59 -3.73 -10.38
C LEU A 205 9.79 -4.17 -9.13
N GLY A 206 9.90 -3.42 -8.03
CA GLY A 206 9.07 -3.63 -6.84
C GLY A 206 7.58 -3.35 -7.05
N ILE A 207 7.22 -2.38 -7.90
CA ILE A 207 5.83 -1.99 -8.18
C ILE A 207 5.05 -3.08 -8.94
N MET A 208 5.74 -4.00 -9.63
CA MET A 208 5.08 -5.16 -10.24
C MET A 208 4.67 -6.22 -9.21
N GLY A 209 5.39 -6.36 -8.09
CA GLY A 209 5.14 -7.38 -7.07
C GLY A 209 3.67 -7.47 -6.60
N PRO A 210 3.00 -6.34 -6.28
CA PRO A 210 1.60 -6.32 -5.90
C PRO A 210 0.64 -6.95 -6.91
N VAL A 211 0.85 -6.75 -8.21
CA VAL A 211 0.00 -7.34 -9.26
C VAL A 211 -0.02 -8.86 -9.13
N PHE A 212 1.16 -9.47 -9.10
CA PHE A 212 1.31 -10.92 -8.94
C PHE A 212 0.83 -11.40 -7.56
N GLY A 213 1.02 -10.60 -6.50
CA GLY A 213 0.61 -10.94 -5.13
C GLY A 213 -0.90 -11.05 -4.99
N PHE A 214 -1.64 -10.07 -5.52
CA PHE A 214 -3.11 -10.10 -5.54
C PHE A 214 -3.66 -11.14 -6.52
N MET A 215 -3.00 -11.39 -7.65
CA MET A 215 -3.36 -12.48 -8.56
C MET A 215 -3.22 -13.85 -7.87
N LEU A 216 -2.11 -14.10 -7.18
CA LEU A 216 -1.90 -15.33 -6.41
C LEU A 216 -2.92 -15.45 -5.26
N GLY A 217 -3.21 -14.36 -4.54
CA GLY A 217 -4.25 -14.33 -3.52
C GLY A 217 -5.63 -14.72 -4.06
N SER A 218 -6.03 -14.13 -5.19
CA SER A 218 -7.28 -14.43 -5.89
C SER A 218 -7.35 -15.89 -6.38
N PHE A 219 -6.22 -16.46 -6.80
CA PHE A 219 -6.13 -17.88 -7.16
C PHE A 219 -6.26 -18.80 -5.94
N CYS A 220 -5.46 -18.58 -4.88
CA CYS A 220 -5.53 -19.34 -3.64
C CYS A 220 -6.92 -19.26 -2.96
N ALA A 221 -7.60 -18.12 -3.05
CA ALA A 221 -8.95 -17.94 -2.49
C ALA A 221 -10.02 -18.83 -3.16
N LYS A 222 -9.81 -19.24 -4.42
CA LYS A 222 -10.74 -20.12 -5.17
C LYS A 222 -10.49 -21.62 -4.94
N LEU A 223 -9.34 -21.99 -4.40
CA LEU A 223 -9.02 -23.38 -4.06
C LEU A 223 -9.43 -23.64 -2.63
N TYR A 224 -10.12 -24.74 -2.33
CA TYR A 224 -10.56 -25.06 -0.96
C TYR A 224 -9.37 -25.22 -0.02
N VAL A 225 -9.51 -24.88 1.25
CA VAL A 225 -8.37 -24.87 2.21
C VAL A 225 -7.69 -26.23 2.39
N ASP A 226 -8.44 -27.34 2.32
CA ASP A 226 -7.92 -28.69 2.56
C ASP A 226 -7.76 -29.50 1.27
N ILE A 227 -7.07 -28.92 0.27
CA ILE A 227 -6.82 -29.55 -1.05
C ILE A 227 -6.23 -30.96 -0.87
N GLY A 228 -6.92 -31.97 -1.40
CA GLY A 228 -6.44 -33.37 -1.41
C GLY A 228 -6.60 -34.13 -0.10
N ALA A 229 -7.14 -33.51 0.96
CA ALA A 229 -7.47 -34.16 2.22
C ALA A 229 -8.99 -34.39 2.39
N VAL A 230 -9.82 -33.67 1.62
CA VAL A 230 -11.28 -33.81 1.59
C VAL A 230 -11.72 -33.88 0.12
N ASP A 231 -12.69 -34.75 -0.18
CA ASP A 231 -13.26 -34.88 -1.51
C ASP A 231 -14.24 -33.73 -1.81
N LEU A 232 -14.05 -33.04 -2.94
CA LEU A 232 -14.81 -31.83 -3.26
C LEU A 232 -16.30 -32.13 -3.49
N ASP A 233 -16.63 -33.33 -3.95
CA ASP A 233 -18.02 -33.75 -4.20
C ASP A 233 -18.84 -33.90 -2.89
N THR A 234 -18.18 -33.92 -1.73
CA THR A 234 -18.83 -33.90 -0.40
C THR A 234 -19.06 -32.49 0.13
N ILE A 235 -18.54 -31.45 -0.53
CA ILE A 235 -18.57 -30.07 -0.06
C ILE A 235 -19.76 -29.32 -0.67
N THR A 236 -20.76 -29.03 0.15
CA THR A 236 -21.99 -28.30 -0.25
C THR A 236 -21.83 -26.80 -0.44
N ILE A 237 -20.62 -26.25 -0.22
CA ILE A 237 -20.31 -24.82 -0.30
C ILE A 237 -19.33 -24.50 -1.44
N ASN A 238 -19.47 -23.31 -2.05
CA ASN A 238 -18.68 -22.86 -3.20
C ASN A 238 -17.87 -21.59 -2.83
N TYR A 239 -16.86 -21.20 -3.62
CA TYR A 239 -16.00 -20.02 -3.39
C TYR A 239 -16.74 -18.66 -3.32
N LYS A 240 -18.04 -18.64 -3.63
CA LYS A 240 -18.93 -17.48 -3.48
C LYS A 240 -19.56 -17.39 -2.08
N ASP A 241 -19.57 -18.48 -1.29
CA ASP A 241 -20.14 -18.52 0.06
C ASP A 241 -19.25 -17.73 1.05
N SER A 242 -19.90 -17.07 2.00
CA SER A 242 -19.28 -16.44 3.16
C SER A 242 -18.45 -17.40 4.02
N ARG A 243 -18.84 -18.68 4.11
CA ARG A 243 -18.20 -19.74 4.90
C ARG A 243 -16.99 -20.37 4.21
N TRP A 244 -16.78 -20.08 2.92
CA TRP A 244 -15.64 -20.64 2.19
C TRP A 244 -14.31 -20.09 2.70
N VAL A 245 -13.35 -20.98 2.95
CA VAL A 245 -11.96 -20.65 3.26
C VAL A 245 -11.07 -21.22 2.17
N GLY A 246 -10.28 -20.35 1.55
CA GLY A 246 -9.34 -20.72 0.50
C GLY A 246 -7.99 -21.26 1.02
N ALA A 247 -7.20 -21.85 0.13
CA ALA A 247 -5.87 -22.41 0.40
C ALA A 247 -4.79 -21.33 0.66
N TRP A 248 -4.96 -20.57 1.73
CA TRP A 248 -4.11 -19.44 2.12
C TRP A 248 -2.69 -19.85 2.54
N GLY A 249 -2.48 -21.08 3.02
CA GLY A 249 -1.14 -21.59 3.36
C GLY A 249 -0.22 -21.75 2.13
N LEU A 250 -0.79 -22.17 1.00
CA LEU A 250 -0.05 -22.49 -0.23
C LEU A 250 0.77 -21.31 -0.77
N GLY A 251 0.18 -20.11 -0.82
CA GLY A 251 0.89 -18.95 -1.33
C GLY A 251 1.92 -18.38 -0.36
N PHE A 252 1.84 -18.65 0.95
CA PHE A 252 2.92 -18.32 1.89
C PHE A 252 4.15 -19.18 1.67
N LEU A 253 3.97 -20.46 1.30
CA LEU A 253 5.08 -21.33 0.86
C LEU A 253 5.71 -20.82 -0.44
N LEU A 254 4.89 -20.55 -1.47
CA LEU A 254 5.36 -20.09 -2.77
C LEU A 254 6.11 -18.75 -2.65
N THR A 255 5.52 -17.76 -1.97
CA THR A 255 6.14 -16.44 -1.77
C THR A 255 7.39 -16.51 -0.88
N GLY A 256 7.43 -17.42 0.09
CA GLY A 256 8.63 -17.73 0.89
C GLY A 256 9.76 -18.35 0.06
N GLY A 257 9.44 -19.30 -0.83
CA GLY A 257 10.39 -19.91 -1.76
C GLY A 257 10.99 -18.89 -2.74
N VAL A 258 10.15 -18.02 -3.33
CA VAL A 258 10.62 -16.91 -4.19
C VAL A 258 11.56 -15.97 -3.41
N MET A 259 11.26 -15.70 -2.13
CA MET A 259 12.13 -14.87 -1.28
C MET A 259 13.48 -15.53 -0.96
N LEU A 260 13.53 -16.85 -0.71
CA LEU A 260 14.79 -17.59 -0.55
C LEU A 260 15.65 -17.44 -1.80
N LEU A 261 15.08 -17.72 -2.98
CA LEU A 261 15.78 -17.62 -4.26
C LEU A 261 16.32 -16.21 -4.51
N ALA A 262 15.55 -15.18 -4.12
CA ALA A 262 15.99 -13.78 -4.22
C ALA A 262 17.17 -13.43 -3.28
N GLY A 263 17.29 -14.12 -2.14
CA GLY A 263 18.40 -13.95 -1.20
C GLY A 263 19.72 -14.58 -1.63
N ILE A 264 19.71 -15.65 -2.45
CA ILE A 264 20.92 -16.43 -2.81
C ILE A 264 22.06 -15.57 -3.41
N PRO A 265 21.81 -14.67 -4.40
CA PRO A 265 22.88 -13.89 -5.02
C PRO A 265 23.67 -13.01 -4.04
N PHE A 266 23.03 -12.56 -2.95
CA PHE A 266 23.60 -11.63 -1.97
C PHE A 266 24.77 -12.18 -1.16
N TRP A 267 24.90 -13.51 -1.09
CA TRP A 267 26.00 -14.19 -0.42
C TRP A 267 27.31 -14.15 -1.22
N PHE A 268 27.21 -14.00 -2.55
CA PHE A 268 28.35 -14.03 -3.49
C PHE A 268 28.91 -12.64 -3.84
N PHE A 269 28.21 -11.55 -3.52
CA PHE A 269 28.75 -10.20 -3.76
C PHE A 269 29.85 -9.83 -2.74
N PRO A 270 30.88 -9.07 -3.16
CA PRO A 270 31.97 -8.62 -2.27
C PRO A 270 31.53 -7.49 -1.32
N LYS A 271 32.34 -7.17 -0.31
CA LYS A 271 32.08 -6.05 0.63
C LYS A 271 32.09 -4.68 -0.07
N SER A 272 32.92 -4.51 -1.10
CA SER A 272 32.97 -3.30 -1.91
C SER A 272 33.28 -3.62 -3.38
N LEU A 273 32.81 -2.77 -4.29
CA LEU A 273 33.12 -2.82 -5.72
C LEU A 273 34.09 -1.68 -6.10
N PRO A 274 34.75 -1.72 -7.27
CA PRO A 274 35.26 -0.49 -7.88
C PRO A 274 34.07 0.42 -8.23
N LYS A 275 34.22 1.74 -8.08
CA LYS A 275 33.19 2.68 -8.52
C LYS A 275 33.08 2.60 -10.05
N GLN A 276 31.87 2.76 -10.59
CA GLN A 276 31.63 2.59 -12.02
C GLN A 276 32.48 3.57 -12.86
N GLY A 277 33.61 3.10 -13.42
CA GLY A 277 34.53 3.91 -14.23
C GLY A 277 35.94 4.03 -13.64
N GLU A 278 36.16 3.66 -12.39
CA GLU A 278 37.49 3.49 -11.79
C GLU A 278 38.01 2.08 -12.07
N THR A 279 39.31 1.96 -12.30
CA THR A 279 40.01 0.67 -12.42
C THR A 279 40.38 0.10 -11.05
N GLU A 280 40.58 -1.22 -10.96
CA GLU A 280 41.00 -1.85 -9.69
C GLU A 280 42.39 -1.38 -9.21
N THR A 281 43.20 -0.77 -10.11
CA THR A 281 44.50 -0.16 -9.81
C THR A 281 44.35 1.17 -9.06
N GLU A 282 43.51 2.08 -9.56
CA GLU A 282 43.22 3.38 -8.91
C GLU A 282 42.58 3.21 -7.53
N LYS A 283 41.81 2.13 -7.33
CA LYS A 283 41.26 1.81 -6.01
C LYS A 283 42.36 1.42 -5.00
N LYS A 284 43.47 0.81 -5.44
CA LYS A 284 44.56 0.45 -4.52
C LYS A 284 45.38 1.66 -4.08
N SER A 285 45.61 2.65 -4.95
CA SER A 285 46.24 3.92 -4.55
C SER A 285 45.37 4.67 -3.55
N ASN A 286 44.08 4.86 -3.85
CA ASN A 286 43.18 5.63 -3.00
C ASN A 286 42.93 4.98 -1.62
N VAL A 287 43.05 3.64 -1.50
CA VAL A 287 42.99 2.95 -0.20
C VAL A 287 44.31 3.07 0.57
N LEU A 288 45.47 3.08 -0.09
CA LEU A 288 46.76 3.33 0.59
C LEU A 288 46.83 4.76 1.14
N GLU A 289 46.44 5.76 0.36
CA GLU A 289 46.41 7.17 0.81
C GLU A 289 45.47 7.36 2.00
N GLY A 290 44.29 6.71 1.99
CA GLY A 290 43.35 6.73 3.11
C GLY A 290 43.82 6.01 4.39
N GLU A 291 44.92 5.25 4.33
CA GLU A 291 45.59 4.69 5.52
C GLU A 291 46.72 5.57 6.04
N GLN A 292 47.39 6.34 5.16
CA GLN A 292 48.46 7.27 5.52
C GLN A 292 47.95 8.52 6.26
N ASP A 293 46.76 9.02 5.92
CA ASP A 293 46.15 10.25 6.46
C ASP A 293 45.68 10.19 7.92
N ARG A 294 45.91 9.07 8.63
CA ARG A 294 45.34 8.85 9.98
C ARG A 294 46.12 9.48 11.15
N PHE A 295 47.15 10.30 10.89
CA PHE A 295 48.06 10.82 11.92
C PHE A 295 48.52 12.29 11.78
N ILE A 296 47.75 13.18 11.14
CA ILE A 296 47.92 14.64 11.27
C ILE A 296 46.55 15.31 11.49
N PRO A 297 46.36 16.15 12.53
CA PRO A 297 45.12 16.89 12.73
C PRO A 297 45.16 18.21 11.94
N ASP A 298 44.71 18.20 10.68
CA ASP A 298 44.63 19.42 9.87
C ASP A 298 43.23 20.05 9.91
N ASN A 299 43.19 21.35 10.20
CA ASN A 299 42.04 22.02 10.81
C ASN A 299 41.25 22.84 9.78
N ASN A 300 40.59 22.18 8.81
CA ASN A 300 39.63 22.85 7.92
C ASN A 300 38.66 21.90 7.18
N LYS A 301 37.53 21.53 7.79
CA LYS A 301 36.36 20.98 7.06
C LYS A 301 35.06 21.67 7.46
N HIS A 302 34.54 22.47 6.53
CA HIS A 302 33.37 23.34 6.74
C HIS A 302 32.06 22.55 6.74
N SER A 303 31.79 21.85 7.85
CA SER A 303 30.52 21.15 8.07
C SER A 303 29.36 22.14 8.14
N THR A 304 28.28 21.88 7.41
CA THR A 304 26.94 22.40 7.72
C THR A 304 25.86 21.39 7.37
N ALA A 305 25.00 21.11 8.34
CA ALA A 305 23.65 20.57 8.13
C ALA A 305 22.63 21.73 8.24
N PRO A 306 21.30 21.51 8.13
CA PRO A 306 20.53 20.35 7.67
C PRO A 306 19.73 20.75 6.37
N ASN A 307 18.48 20.36 6.02
CA ASN A 307 17.41 19.53 6.62
C ASN A 307 16.35 19.10 5.57
N LYS A 308 15.57 18.03 5.84
CA LYS A 308 14.31 17.54 5.21
C LYS A 308 14.30 17.20 3.70
N PRO A 309 13.70 16.05 3.30
CA PRO A 309 12.40 16.03 2.61
C PRO A 309 11.48 14.82 2.95
N ALA A 310 10.30 14.71 2.30
CA ALA A 310 9.23 13.76 2.60
C ALA A 310 8.67 12.99 1.38
N SER A 311 7.73 12.06 1.65
CA SER A 311 6.85 11.35 0.71
C SER A 311 7.47 10.31 -0.25
N MET A 312 7.48 9.03 0.17
CA MET A 312 7.54 7.92 -0.78
C MET A 312 6.74 6.66 -0.37
N ALA A 313 6.55 6.38 0.94
CA ALA A 313 5.70 5.25 1.35
C ALA A 313 4.20 5.58 1.47
N VAL A 314 3.79 6.85 1.31
CA VAL A 314 2.37 7.25 1.40
C VAL A 314 1.61 6.90 0.12
N LEU A 315 2.26 6.95 -1.06
CA LEU A 315 1.60 6.61 -2.33
C LEU A 315 1.39 5.09 -2.49
N ALA A 316 2.39 4.28 -2.12
CA ALA A 316 2.27 2.82 -2.10
C ALA A 316 1.38 2.28 -0.95
N LYS A 317 1.13 3.10 0.08
CA LYS A 317 0.15 2.85 1.15
C LYS A 317 -1.08 3.76 1.04
N GLY A 318 -1.41 4.21 -0.18
CA GLY A 318 -2.60 5.02 -0.41
C GLY A 318 -3.86 4.29 0.06
N PRO A 319 -4.93 5.01 0.45
CA PRO A 319 -6.12 4.43 1.10
C PRO A 319 -6.92 3.42 0.26
N CYS A 320 -6.50 3.13 -0.98
CA CYS A 320 -6.96 1.97 -1.76
C CYS A 320 -6.57 0.61 -1.14
N TYR A 321 -5.54 0.55 -0.28
CA TYR A 321 -4.90 -0.71 0.13
C TYR A 321 -5.21 -1.23 1.54
N ARG A 322 -6.14 -0.62 2.30
CA ARG A 322 -6.48 -1.11 3.65
C ARG A 322 -7.96 -1.01 4.07
N SER A 323 -8.87 -0.86 3.11
CA SER A 323 -10.32 -0.93 3.31
C SER A 323 -10.90 -2.31 2.98
N GLU A 324 -10.27 -3.36 3.52
CA GLU A 324 -10.89 -4.68 3.64
C GLU A 324 -11.71 -4.71 4.95
N GLY A 325 -13.01 -4.97 4.96
CA GLY A 325 -13.90 -5.30 3.83
C GLY A 325 -15.28 -4.65 3.92
N ALA A 326 -15.42 -3.44 3.34
CA ALA A 326 -16.73 -2.79 3.24
C ALA A 326 -16.95 -1.89 1.99
N ILE A 327 -15.90 -1.39 1.32
CA ILE A 327 -16.05 -0.24 0.41
C ILE A 327 -16.49 -0.58 -1.03
N MET A 328 -16.15 -1.77 -1.56
CA MET A 328 -16.68 -2.21 -2.86
C MET A 328 -16.89 -3.73 -2.89
N SER A 329 -18.15 -4.16 -3.07
CA SER A 329 -18.51 -5.59 -3.20
C SER A 329 -18.03 -6.22 -4.51
N ASN A 330 -17.63 -5.43 -5.50
CA ASN A 330 -17.18 -5.93 -6.81
C ASN A 330 -15.65 -5.96 -6.87
N THR A 331 -15.09 -7.17 -6.84
CA THR A 331 -13.64 -7.46 -6.99
C THR A 331 -13.04 -6.83 -8.26
N ILE A 332 -13.86 -6.66 -9.30
CA ILE A 332 -13.49 -6.05 -10.59
C ILE A 332 -12.95 -4.62 -10.40
N TYR A 333 -13.59 -3.77 -9.62
CA TYR A 333 -13.15 -2.37 -9.48
C TYR A 333 -11.82 -2.24 -8.75
N LYS A 334 -11.59 -3.05 -7.70
CA LYS A 334 -10.29 -3.12 -7.01
C LYS A 334 -9.18 -3.50 -7.99
N PHE A 335 -9.45 -4.47 -8.86
CA PHE A 335 -8.53 -4.94 -9.89
C PHE A 335 -8.24 -3.87 -10.96
N MET A 336 -9.27 -3.15 -11.43
CA MET A 336 -9.11 -2.06 -12.41
C MET A 336 -8.29 -0.89 -11.87
N ILE A 337 -8.54 -0.44 -10.63
CA ILE A 337 -7.77 0.63 -10.00
C ILE A 337 -6.29 0.24 -9.90
N CYS A 338 -6.01 -1.01 -9.50
CA CYS A 338 -4.66 -1.55 -9.38
C CYS A 338 -3.95 -1.60 -10.74
N ILE A 339 -4.59 -2.18 -11.77
CA ILE A 339 -4.03 -2.33 -13.13
C ILE A 339 -3.80 -0.99 -13.82
N MET A 340 -4.66 0.00 -13.63
CA MET A 340 -4.52 1.30 -14.31
C MET A 340 -3.47 2.20 -13.65
N ASN A 341 -3.36 2.19 -12.32
CA ASN A 341 -2.46 3.10 -11.61
C ASN A 341 -1.03 2.57 -11.46
N LEU A 342 -0.82 1.26 -11.27
CA LEU A 342 0.53 0.73 -11.06
C LEU A 342 1.49 0.97 -12.26
N PRO A 343 1.09 0.77 -13.53
CA PRO A 343 1.92 1.12 -14.68
C PRO A 343 2.22 2.62 -14.77
N ALA A 344 1.25 3.48 -14.42
CA ALA A 344 1.45 4.93 -14.42
C ALA A 344 2.48 5.37 -13.37
N VAL A 345 2.43 4.81 -12.16
CA VAL A 345 3.45 5.07 -11.12
C VAL A 345 4.82 4.51 -11.54
N ALA A 346 4.86 3.30 -12.10
CA ALA A 346 6.08 2.67 -12.62
C ALA A 346 6.77 3.51 -13.72
N LEU A 347 5.99 4.02 -14.67
CA LEU A 347 6.47 4.89 -15.74
C LEU A 347 6.94 6.24 -15.19
N GLY A 348 6.19 6.85 -14.26
CA GLY A 348 6.57 8.12 -13.65
C GLY A 348 7.91 8.05 -12.90
N ILE A 349 8.13 7.00 -12.11
CA ILE A 349 9.41 6.79 -11.40
C ILE A 349 10.60 6.65 -12.37
N ILE A 350 10.43 5.88 -13.46
CA ILE A 350 11.44 5.75 -14.52
C ILE A 350 11.69 7.09 -15.22
N THR A 351 10.63 7.82 -15.59
CA THR A 351 10.72 9.15 -16.20
C THR A 351 11.48 10.12 -15.30
N GLY A 352 11.18 10.16 -13.99
CA GLY A 352 11.90 10.97 -13.02
C GLY A 352 13.38 10.61 -12.92
N GLY A 353 13.73 9.31 -12.90
CA GLY A 353 15.13 8.86 -12.90
C GLY A 353 15.87 9.14 -14.20
N PHE A 354 15.19 9.04 -15.35
CA PHE A 354 15.72 9.37 -16.67
C PHE A 354 15.99 10.87 -16.83
N ILE A 355 15.07 11.73 -16.37
CA ILE A 355 15.24 13.18 -16.34
C ILE A 355 16.47 13.57 -15.51
N MET A 356 16.61 13.02 -14.30
CA MET A 356 17.76 13.25 -13.41
C MET A 356 19.09 12.86 -14.08
N LYS A 357 19.13 11.75 -14.82
CA LYS A 357 20.29 11.29 -15.59
C LYS A 357 20.58 12.18 -16.79
N LYS A 358 19.59 12.41 -17.66
CA LYS A 358 19.78 13.10 -18.96
C LYS A 358 20.22 14.56 -18.78
N PHE A 359 19.66 15.26 -17.81
CA PHE A 359 19.92 16.68 -17.57
C PHE A 359 20.96 16.93 -16.46
N LYS A 360 21.58 15.88 -15.90
CA LYS A 360 22.60 15.93 -14.82
C LYS A 360 22.24 16.93 -13.70
N LEU A 361 20.99 16.87 -13.22
CA LEU A 361 20.43 17.92 -12.37
C LEU A 361 21.10 17.98 -11.01
N ASN A 362 21.54 19.18 -10.62
CA ASN A 362 21.95 19.51 -9.25
C ASN A 362 20.76 19.50 -8.29
N VAL A 363 21.02 19.51 -6.98
CA VAL A 363 20.00 19.44 -5.92
C VAL A 363 18.89 20.48 -6.12
N LEU A 364 19.24 21.73 -6.45
CA LEU A 364 18.26 22.79 -6.73
C LEU A 364 17.37 22.51 -7.96
N GLY A 365 17.93 21.87 -9.00
CA GLY A 365 17.18 21.45 -10.19
C GLY A 365 16.22 20.30 -9.88
N ALA A 366 16.69 19.31 -9.12
CA ALA A 366 15.87 18.21 -8.60
C ALA A 366 14.71 18.74 -7.75
N THR A 367 14.95 19.72 -6.87
CA THR A 367 13.90 20.33 -6.04
C THR A 367 12.85 21.04 -6.88
N LYS A 368 13.23 21.80 -7.92
CA LYS A 368 12.28 22.46 -8.85
C LYS A 368 11.37 21.45 -9.56
N ILE A 369 11.92 20.32 -10.02
CA ILE A 369 11.11 19.27 -10.67
C ILE A 369 10.20 18.58 -9.64
N CYS A 370 10.72 18.27 -8.45
CA CYS A 370 9.94 17.66 -7.37
C CYS A 370 8.74 18.54 -6.96
N THR A 371 8.95 19.85 -6.76
CA THR A 371 7.86 20.78 -6.40
C THR A 371 6.89 20.99 -7.56
N GLY A 372 7.37 21.21 -8.78
CA GLY A 372 6.52 21.42 -9.96
C GLY A 372 5.64 20.22 -10.30
N THR A 373 6.20 19.01 -10.33
CA THR A 373 5.43 17.77 -10.57
C THR A 373 4.40 17.51 -9.49
N SER A 374 4.74 17.80 -8.22
CA SER A 374 3.83 17.61 -7.11
C SER A 374 2.70 18.65 -7.09
N LEU A 375 2.95 19.90 -7.51
CA LEU A 375 1.90 20.92 -7.69
C LEU A 375 0.92 20.53 -8.82
N LEU A 376 1.43 20.05 -9.96
CA LEU A 376 0.60 19.53 -11.05
C LEU A 376 -0.26 18.33 -10.61
N ALA A 377 0.32 17.42 -9.81
CA ALA A 377 -0.43 16.32 -9.21
C ALA A 377 -1.56 16.84 -8.30
N PHE A 378 -1.30 17.85 -7.44
CA PHE A 378 -2.33 18.46 -6.60
C PHE A 378 -3.47 19.07 -7.41
N SER A 379 -3.16 19.83 -8.47
CA SER A 379 -4.18 20.36 -9.40
C SER A 379 -5.03 19.26 -10.02
N SER A 380 -4.44 18.12 -10.40
CA SER A 380 -5.19 16.97 -10.90
C SER A 380 -6.11 16.35 -9.85
N MET A 381 -5.71 16.34 -8.57
CA MET A 381 -6.58 15.87 -7.49
C MET A 381 -7.74 16.85 -7.22
N LEU A 382 -7.51 18.17 -7.23
CA LEU A 382 -8.57 19.16 -7.04
C LEU A 382 -9.73 19.00 -8.03
N ILE A 383 -9.43 18.64 -9.30
CA ILE A 383 -10.45 18.33 -10.31
C ILE A 383 -11.38 17.18 -9.86
N GLN A 384 -10.84 16.19 -9.14
CA GLN A 384 -11.61 15.04 -8.64
C GLN A 384 -12.65 15.41 -7.57
N TYR A 385 -12.48 16.54 -6.86
CA TYR A 385 -13.44 16.98 -5.84
C TYR A 385 -14.82 17.30 -6.43
N PHE A 386 -14.83 17.85 -7.66
CA PHE A 386 -16.05 18.26 -8.36
C PHE A 386 -16.75 17.09 -9.08
N LEU A 387 -16.15 15.90 -9.10
CA LEU A 387 -16.73 14.71 -9.71
C LEU A 387 -17.69 14.03 -8.72
N GLN A 388 -18.97 14.37 -8.83
CA GLN A 388 -20.05 13.83 -8.00
C GLN A 388 -20.93 12.85 -8.79
N CYS A 389 -21.24 11.71 -8.16
CA CYS A 389 -22.36 10.86 -8.50
C CYS A 389 -23.11 10.58 -7.19
N ASP A 390 -24.41 10.91 -7.15
CA ASP A 390 -25.24 10.67 -5.97
C ASP A 390 -25.54 9.18 -5.81
N ASN A 391 -25.88 8.77 -4.58
CA ASN A 391 -26.29 7.40 -4.32
C ASN A 391 -27.60 7.09 -5.10
N SER A 392 -27.64 5.95 -5.80
CA SER A 392 -28.84 5.44 -6.48
C SER A 392 -29.90 4.87 -5.52
N VAL A 393 -29.72 5.10 -4.21
CA VAL A 393 -30.66 4.72 -3.16
C VAL A 393 -31.63 5.88 -2.96
N ALA A 394 -32.93 5.65 -3.14
CA ALA A 394 -33.91 6.71 -2.91
C ALA A 394 -33.88 7.22 -1.45
N PRO A 395 -34.25 8.49 -1.23
CA PRO A 395 -34.36 9.05 0.13
C PRO A 395 -35.39 8.34 1.02
N GLN A 396 -36.20 7.43 0.46
CA GLN A 396 -37.16 6.60 1.18
C GLN A 396 -36.60 5.29 1.75
N VAL A 397 -35.31 4.95 1.56
CA VAL A 397 -34.64 3.99 2.46
C VAL A 397 -34.34 4.72 3.77
N SER A 398 -35.41 4.97 4.52
CA SER A 398 -35.37 5.79 5.73
C SER A 398 -34.47 5.14 6.78
N TYR A 399 -33.46 5.88 7.23
CA TYR A 399 -32.38 5.35 8.06
C TYR A 399 -32.80 5.01 9.51
N GLN A 400 -34.06 5.21 9.87
CA GLN A 400 -34.64 4.80 11.15
C GLN A 400 -35.26 3.39 11.08
N GLN A 401 -34.97 2.58 12.10
CA GLN A 401 -35.48 1.20 12.22
C GLN A 401 -37.01 1.09 12.15
N ASN A 402 -37.74 2.11 12.61
CA ASN A 402 -39.20 2.13 12.63
C ASN A 402 -39.84 2.51 11.28
N THR A 403 -39.05 2.72 10.23
CA THR A 403 -39.53 3.21 8.91
C THR A 403 -39.20 2.30 7.72
N LEU A 404 -38.56 1.14 7.95
CA LEU A 404 -38.45 0.07 6.94
C LEU A 404 -39.68 -0.85 6.91
N ILE A 405 -40.50 -0.80 7.97
CA ILE A 405 -41.79 -1.47 8.03
C ILE A 405 -42.85 -0.46 7.58
N SER A 406 -43.63 -0.82 6.58
CA SER A 406 -44.68 -0.01 5.96
C SER A 406 -45.92 -0.87 5.73
N SER A 407 -47.07 -0.26 5.46
CA SER A 407 -48.34 -0.96 5.20
C SER A 407 -48.21 -2.10 4.18
N CYS A 408 -47.37 -1.92 3.15
CA CYS A 408 -47.12 -2.91 2.11
C CYS A 408 -46.38 -4.18 2.57
N ASN A 409 -45.58 -4.14 3.66
CA ASN A 409 -44.82 -5.28 4.17
C ASN A 409 -45.18 -5.72 5.61
N MET A 410 -46.16 -5.08 6.27
CA MET A 410 -46.65 -5.51 7.59
C MET A 410 -47.19 -6.94 7.63
N GLY A 411 -47.62 -7.50 6.50
CA GLY A 411 -48.03 -8.91 6.39
C GLY A 411 -46.88 -9.92 6.39
N CYS A 412 -45.62 -9.45 6.47
CA CYS A 412 -44.42 -10.28 6.44
C CYS A 412 -43.60 -10.06 7.73
N SER A 413 -43.26 -11.15 8.44
CA SER A 413 -42.40 -11.10 9.63
C SER A 413 -40.91 -10.90 9.27
N CYS A 414 -40.58 -9.78 8.62
CA CYS A 414 -39.26 -9.56 8.04
C CYS A 414 -38.18 -9.21 9.07
N SER A 415 -37.07 -9.95 9.01
CA SER A 415 -35.87 -9.63 9.80
C SER A 415 -35.15 -8.39 9.26
N LEU A 416 -35.14 -7.30 10.04
CA LEU A 416 -34.40 -6.07 9.72
C LEU A 416 -32.87 -6.26 9.67
N LYS A 417 -32.36 -7.38 10.22
CA LYS A 417 -30.94 -7.76 10.26
C LYS A 417 -30.42 -8.30 8.92
N HIS A 418 -31.28 -8.90 8.10
CA HIS A 418 -30.87 -9.41 6.77
C HIS A 418 -30.59 -8.27 5.78
N TRP A 419 -29.74 -8.55 4.78
CA TRP A 419 -29.25 -7.56 3.82
C TRP A 419 -28.98 -8.22 2.47
N ASP A 420 -30.02 -8.31 1.67
CA ASP A 420 -30.04 -8.98 0.37
C ASP A 420 -30.66 -8.00 -0.64
N PRO A 421 -29.91 -6.96 -1.05
CA PRO A 421 -30.48 -5.86 -1.80
C PRO A 421 -31.01 -6.36 -3.14
N ILE A 422 -32.20 -5.89 -3.51
CA ILE A 422 -32.86 -6.18 -4.78
C ILE A 422 -33.16 -4.88 -5.53
N CYS A 423 -33.07 -4.93 -6.86
CA CYS A 423 -33.47 -3.86 -7.74
C CYS A 423 -34.90 -4.10 -8.23
N ALA A 424 -35.81 -3.22 -7.85
CA ALA A 424 -37.19 -3.22 -8.31
C ALA A 424 -37.35 -2.59 -9.70
N SER A 425 -38.40 -2.97 -10.42
CA SER A 425 -38.75 -2.41 -11.74
C SER A 425 -39.03 -0.90 -11.72
N ASN A 426 -39.34 -0.32 -10.56
CA ASN A 426 -39.46 1.13 -10.34
C ASN A 426 -38.09 1.86 -10.22
N GLY A 427 -36.96 1.15 -10.37
CA GLY A 427 -35.60 1.69 -10.26
C GLY A 427 -35.11 1.90 -8.83
N LEU A 428 -35.87 1.47 -7.81
CA LEU A 428 -35.49 1.59 -6.40
C LEU A 428 -34.80 0.31 -5.89
N THR A 429 -33.83 0.49 -5.00
CA THR A 429 -33.14 -0.62 -4.32
C THR A 429 -33.73 -0.83 -2.93
N TYR A 430 -34.33 -2.00 -2.70
CA TYR A 430 -34.88 -2.39 -1.39
C TYR A 430 -33.84 -3.18 -0.59
N ALA A 431 -33.98 -3.19 0.75
CA ALA A 431 -32.99 -3.78 1.66
C ALA A 431 -32.98 -5.32 1.72
N SER A 432 -34.13 -5.95 1.42
CA SER A 432 -34.29 -7.40 1.26
C SER A 432 -35.56 -7.70 0.43
N PRO A 433 -35.71 -8.91 -0.15
CA PRO A 433 -36.92 -9.29 -0.86
C PRO A 433 -38.17 -9.31 0.05
N CYS A 434 -38.00 -9.74 1.30
CA CYS A 434 -39.06 -9.68 2.32
C CYS A 434 -39.53 -8.24 2.56
N LEU A 435 -38.59 -7.29 2.71
CA LEU A 435 -38.93 -5.89 2.96
C LEU A 435 -39.56 -5.19 1.74
N ALA A 436 -39.43 -5.74 0.54
CA ALA A 436 -40.20 -5.34 -0.65
C ALA A 436 -41.56 -6.08 -0.78
N GLY A 437 -41.85 -7.02 0.14
CA GLY A 437 -43.07 -7.82 0.16
C GLY A 437 -43.16 -8.87 -0.96
N CYS A 438 -42.03 -9.35 -1.47
CA CYS A 438 -41.99 -10.36 -2.52
C CYS A 438 -42.42 -11.74 -1.99
N GLN A 439 -43.30 -12.42 -2.74
CA GLN A 439 -43.90 -13.70 -2.33
C GLN A 439 -43.21 -14.92 -2.94
N THR A 440 -42.71 -14.82 -4.18
CA THR A 440 -42.11 -15.93 -4.92
C THR A 440 -40.78 -15.55 -5.56
N SER A 441 -39.94 -16.54 -5.83
CA SER A 441 -38.64 -16.38 -6.49
C SER A 441 -38.41 -17.46 -7.55
N THR A 442 -37.71 -17.10 -8.63
CA THR A 442 -37.32 -18.00 -9.72
C THR A 442 -35.86 -17.79 -10.09
N GLY A 443 -35.13 -18.87 -10.36
CA GLY A 443 -33.70 -18.84 -10.72
C GLY A 443 -32.78 -19.17 -9.54
N ASP A 444 -31.47 -19.27 -9.81
CA ASP A 444 -30.44 -19.64 -8.84
C ASP A 444 -29.33 -18.58 -8.76
N GLY A 445 -28.74 -18.44 -7.57
CA GLY A 445 -27.55 -17.63 -7.32
C GLY A 445 -27.72 -16.15 -7.65
N ARG A 446 -27.06 -15.69 -8.73
CA ARG A 446 -27.08 -14.28 -9.15
C ARG A 446 -28.24 -13.92 -10.07
N ASP A 447 -28.83 -14.91 -10.71
CA ASP A 447 -29.89 -14.74 -11.70
C ASP A 447 -31.28 -14.98 -11.06
N MET A 448 -31.33 -14.87 -9.73
CA MET A 448 -32.54 -14.97 -8.92
C MET A 448 -33.43 -13.72 -9.11
N VAL A 449 -34.67 -13.96 -9.53
CA VAL A 449 -35.70 -12.94 -9.76
C VAL A 449 -36.84 -13.18 -8.78
N PHE A 450 -37.27 -12.13 -8.08
CA PHE A 450 -38.38 -12.15 -7.15
C PHE A 450 -39.61 -11.52 -7.77
N HIS A 451 -40.79 -12.09 -7.53
CA HIS A 451 -42.07 -11.67 -8.12
C HIS A 451 -43.11 -11.37 -7.03
N ASN A 452 -44.21 -10.73 -7.44
CA ASN A 452 -45.35 -10.37 -6.59
C ASN A 452 -44.94 -9.56 -5.35
N CYS A 453 -44.09 -8.55 -5.55
CA CYS A 453 -43.60 -7.68 -4.48
C CYS A 453 -44.56 -6.51 -4.21
N THR A 454 -45.29 -6.57 -3.10
CA THR A 454 -46.35 -5.59 -2.76
C THR A 454 -45.85 -4.15 -2.60
N CYS A 455 -44.60 -3.93 -2.15
CA CYS A 455 -44.06 -2.58 -1.95
C CYS A 455 -43.52 -1.91 -3.22
N ILE A 456 -43.60 -2.54 -4.39
CA ILE A 456 -43.14 -1.98 -5.67
C ILE A 456 -44.27 -1.21 -6.40
N GLY A 457 -45.53 -1.53 -6.11
CA GLY A 457 -46.70 -1.19 -6.95
C GLY A 457 -47.28 0.23 -6.86
N GLU A 458 -46.70 1.17 -6.10
CA GLU A 458 -47.29 2.52 -5.91
C GLU A 458 -46.98 3.54 -7.04
N SER A 459 -46.45 3.09 -8.18
CA SER A 459 -46.14 3.96 -9.33
C SER A 459 -47.29 4.03 -10.36
N PRO A 460 -47.62 5.21 -10.94
CA PRO A 460 -48.86 5.47 -11.70
C PRO A 460 -48.90 4.89 -13.14
N LEU A 461 -48.15 3.84 -13.44
CA LEU A 461 -48.08 3.20 -14.77
C LEU A 461 -48.56 1.73 -14.68
N PRO A 462 -49.78 1.38 -15.17
CA PRO A 462 -50.44 0.10 -14.84
C PRO A 462 -49.86 -1.19 -15.43
N PHE A 463 -48.70 -1.15 -16.11
CA PHE A 463 -48.20 -2.26 -16.94
C PHE A 463 -46.68 -2.50 -16.83
N ALA A 464 -46.11 -2.30 -15.64
CA ALA A 464 -44.77 -2.82 -15.32
C ALA A 464 -44.90 -4.13 -14.54
N ASN A 465 -44.23 -5.19 -15.00
CA ASN A 465 -44.16 -6.44 -14.24
C ASN A 465 -43.56 -6.16 -12.85
N MET A 466 -44.19 -6.69 -11.80
CA MET A 466 -43.77 -6.54 -10.39
C MET A 466 -42.61 -7.50 -10.05
N SER A 467 -41.63 -7.57 -10.94
CA SER A 467 -40.41 -8.35 -10.78
C SER A 467 -39.27 -7.48 -10.28
N SER A 468 -38.39 -8.07 -9.47
CA SER A 468 -37.16 -7.48 -8.99
C SER A 468 -36.01 -8.48 -9.11
N VAL A 469 -34.80 -7.98 -9.37
CA VAL A 469 -33.62 -8.83 -9.59
C VAL A 469 -32.64 -8.65 -8.42
N LEU A 470 -31.96 -9.73 -8.03
CA LEU A 470 -30.93 -9.67 -7.00
C LEU A 470 -29.80 -8.68 -7.36
N GLY A 471 -29.49 -7.77 -6.44
CA GLY A 471 -28.48 -6.73 -6.61
C GLY A 471 -29.02 -5.30 -6.41
N GLN A 472 -28.13 -4.32 -6.47
CA GLN A 472 -28.51 -2.90 -6.42
C GLN A 472 -28.87 -2.41 -7.82
N CYS A 473 -29.80 -1.46 -7.93
CA CYS A 473 -30.17 -0.92 -9.24
C CYS A 473 -28.98 -0.25 -9.95
N PRO A 474 -28.87 -0.41 -11.28
CA PRO A 474 -27.81 0.22 -12.06
C PRO A 474 -27.84 1.74 -11.88
N ARG A 475 -26.66 2.34 -11.70
CA ARG A 475 -26.54 3.80 -11.60
C ARG A 475 -26.86 4.44 -12.94
N LYS A 476 -27.31 5.71 -12.90
CA LYS A 476 -27.52 6.53 -14.11
C LYS A 476 -26.29 6.48 -15.02
N SER A 477 -26.52 6.47 -16.34
CA SER A 477 -25.49 6.42 -17.39
C SER A 477 -24.35 7.42 -17.19
N ASP A 478 -24.69 8.62 -16.73
CA ASP A 478 -23.75 9.73 -16.53
C ASP A 478 -22.66 9.37 -15.50
N CYS A 479 -23.00 8.55 -14.51
CA CYS A 479 -22.04 8.10 -13.49
C CYS A 479 -20.97 7.14 -14.03
N ASP A 480 -21.23 6.40 -15.11
CA ASP A 480 -20.20 5.57 -15.76
C ASP A 480 -19.19 6.43 -16.53
N TYR A 481 -19.66 7.48 -17.22
CA TYR A 481 -18.78 8.48 -17.84
C TYR A 481 -17.95 9.25 -16.80
N MET A 482 -18.59 9.72 -15.72
CA MET A 482 -17.90 10.42 -14.62
C MET A 482 -16.89 9.52 -13.92
N PHE A 483 -17.18 8.22 -13.76
CA PHE A 483 -16.22 7.25 -13.23
C PHE A 483 -15.02 7.05 -14.16
N LYS A 484 -15.23 6.91 -15.47
CA LYS A 484 -14.15 6.81 -16.47
C LYS A 484 -13.25 8.06 -16.45
N PHE A 485 -13.85 9.25 -16.35
CA PHE A 485 -13.11 10.51 -16.24
C PHE A 485 -12.32 10.60 -14.92
N TYR A 486 -12.94 10.28 -13.78
CA TYR A 486 -12.27 10.18 -12.47
C TYR A 486 -11.06 9.23 -12.52
N MET A 487 -11.21 8.07 -13.14
CA MET A 487 -10.13 7.10 -13.32
C MET A 487 -8.99 7.66 -14.17
N ALA A 488 -9.29 8.31 -15.29
CA ALA A 488 -8.28 8.94 -16.16
C ALA A 488 -7.49 10.05 -15.42
N VAL A 489 -8.19 10.93 -14.71
CA VAL A 489 -7.56 12.01 -13.91
C VAL A 489 -6.70 11.43 -12.78
N THR A 490 -7.13 10.34 -12.15
CA THR A 490 -6.36 9.64 -11.09
C THR A 490 -5.07 9.04 -11.64
N VAL A 491 -5.12 8.39 -12.81
CA VAL A 491 -3.95 7.83 -13.51
C VAL A 491 -2.93 8.92 -13.88
N ILE A 492 -3.40 10.06 -14.40
CA ILE A 492 -2.55 11.21 -14.73
C ILE A 492 -1.89 11.78 -13.46
N GLY A 493 -2.67 11.98 -12.39
CA GLY A 493 -2.15 12.46 -11.10
C GLY A 493 -1.13 11.51 -10.47
N ALA A 494 -1.36 10.19 -10.56
CA ALA A 494 -0.44 9.17 -10.08
C ALA A 494 0.90 9.19 -10.85
N PHE A 495 0.86 9.31 -12.19
CA PHE A 495 2.06 9.48 -13.02
C PHE A 495 2.83 10.76 -12.66
N LEU A 496 2.14 11.90 -12.55
CA LEU A 496 2.75 13.18 -12.20
C LEU A 496 3.41 13.15 -10.83
N SER A 497 2.73 12.60 -9.81
CA SER A 497 3.29 12.42 -8.47
C SER A 497 4.52 11.51 -8.47
N ALA A 498 4.46 10.41 -9.23
CA ALA A 498 5.56 9.45 -9.35
C ALA A 498 6.82 10.03 -10.02
N CYS A 499 6.67 10.96 -10.97
CA CYS A 499 7.81 11.71 -11.56
C CYS A 499 8.62 12.50 -10.52
N GLY A 500 8.00 12.94 -9.42
CA GLY A 500 8.65 13.65 -8.32
C GLY A 500 9.40 12.74 -7.33
N ALA A 501 9.10 11.44 -7.30
CA ALA A 501 9.63 10.51 -6.30
C ALA A 501 11.16 10.31 -6.39
N THR A 502 11.68 10.03 -7.60
CA THR A 502 13.12 9.80 -7.80
C THR A 502 13.96 11.07 -7.53
N PRO A 503 13.59 12.27 -8.04
CA PRO A 503 14.24 13.52 -7.64
C PRO A 503 14.20 13.76 -6.12
N GLY A 504 13.06 13.55 -5.47
CA GLY A 504 12.91 13.68 -4.01
C GLY A 504 13.88 12.79 -3.21
N TYR A 505 14.08 11.55 -3.67
CA TYR A 505 15.02 10.62 -3.04
C TYR A 505 16.50 10.97 -3.29
N ILE A 506 16.84 11.48 -4.47
CA ILE A 506 18.21 11.92 -4.77
C ILE A 506 18.60 13.19 -4.01
N ILE A 507 17.65 14.09 -3.72
CA ILE A 507 17.88 15.22 -2.80
C ILE A 507 18.30 14.71 -1.42
N LEU A 508 17.62 13.69 -0.89
CA LEU A 508 17.98 13.08 0.40
C LEU A 508 19.42 12.54 0.36
N LEU A 509 19.76 11.68 -0.60
CA LEU A 509 21.08 11.06 -0.67
C LEU A 509 22.24 12.04 -0.90
N ARG A 510 22.06 13.07 -1.74
CA ARG A 510 23.11 14.05 -2.06
C ARG A 510 23.28 15.15 -1.00
N THR A 511 22.38 15.25 -0.01
CA THR A 511 22.49 16.22 1.09
C THR A 511 23.01 15.61 2.40
N ILE A 512 23.31 14.31 2.42
CA ILE A 512 23.79 13.59 3.60
C ILE A 512 25.23 13.11 3.39
N ASN A 513 26.09 13.31 4.41
CA ASN A 513 27.46 12.81 4.42
C ASN A 513 27.51 11.29 4.19
N PRO A 514 28.43 10.75 3.37
CA PRO A 514 28.46 9.32 2.99
C PRO A 514 28.32 8.33 4.15
N GLU A 515 29.01 8.58 5.26
CA GLU A 515 29.02 7.72 6.45
C GLU A 515 27.67 7.64 7.19
N LEU A 516 26.81 8.66 7.01
CA LEU A 516 25.52 8.78 7.69
C LEU A 516 24.32 8.43 6.78
N LYS A 517 24.54 8.17 5.48
CA LYS A 517 23.47 7.90 4.50
C LYS A 517 22.55 6.77 4.95
N SER A 518 23.10 5.61 5.32
CA SER A 518 22.31 4.45 5.76
C SER A 518 21.49 4.74 7.01
N LEU A 519 22.06 5.42 8.01
CA LEU A 519 21.39 5.79 9.26
C LEU A 519 20.22 6.74 8.97
N ALA A 520 20.46 7.76 8.16
CA ALA A 520 19.43 8.73 7.79
C ALA A 520 18.32 8.10 6.94
N LEU A 521 18.64 7.15 6.05
CA LEU A 521 17.63 6.32 5.37
C LEU A 521 16.82 5.47 6.37
N GLY A 522 17.48 4.88 7.37
CA GLY A 522 16.82 4.14 8.44
C GLY A 522 15.84 4.98 9.26
N ILE A 523 16.28 6.16 9.70
CA ILE A 523 15.45 7.13 10.44
C ILE A 523 14.29 7.62 9.56
N TYR A 524 14.54 7.92 8.29
CA TYR A 524 13.50 8.28 7.32
C TYR A 524 12.44 7.19 7.19
N ILE A 525 12.86 5.93 6.99
CA ILE A 525 11.93 4.79 6.91
C ILE A 525 11.17 4.63 8.23
N LEU A 526 11.84 4.70 9.39
CA LEU A 526 11.20 4.62 10.71
C LEU A 526 10.08 5.66 10.86
N ILE A 527 10.36 6.94 10.61
CA ILE A 527 9.37 8.02 10.69
C ILE A 527 8.19 7.75 9.73
N VAL A 528 8.50 7.35 8.50
CA VAL A 528 7.51 7.08 7.46
C VAL A 528 6.66 5.83 7.74
N ARG A 529 7.21 4.78 8.38
CA ARG A 529 6.46 3.61 8.84
C ARG A 529 5.62 3.94 10.07
N THR A 530 6.16 4.66 11.04
CA THR A 530 5.42 5.05 12.26
C THR A 530 4.25 5.97 11.92
N LEU A 531 4.50 7.10 11.25
CA LEU A 531 3.46 8.11 10.97
C LEU A 531 2.57 7.75 9.77
N GLY A 532 3.10 7.07 8.75
CA GLY A 532 2.39 6.71 7.52
C GLY A 532 1.88 5.26 7.46
N GLY A 533 2.25 4.41 8.42
CA GLY A 533 1.84 3.00 8.47
C GLY A 533 0.79 2.68 9.53
N ILE A 534 0.87 3.32 10.71
CA ILE A 534 0.05 2.97 11.89
C ILE A 534 -1.16 3.92 12.05
N PRO A 535 -1.03 5.27 12.08
CA PRO A 535 -2.19 6.16 12.15
C PRO A 535 -3.18 6.09 10.98
N PRO A 536 -2.75 6.03 9.69
CA PRO A 536 -3.69 6.17 8.57
C PRO A 536 -4.81 5.13 8.53
N PRO A 537 -4.58 3.83 8.75
CA PRO A 537 -5.66 2.85 8.85
C PRO A 537 -6.67 3.18 9.96
N ILE A 538 -6.20 3.68 11.10
CA ILE A 538 -7.04 3.97 12.27
C ILE A 538 -7.93 5.18 11.98
N TYR A 539 -7.35 6.32 11.55
CA TYR A 539 -8.14 7.52 11.33
C TYR A 539 -8.98 7.44 10.05
N PHE A 540 -8.48 6.84 8.95
CA PHE A 540 -9.33 6.62 7.76
C PHE A 540 -10.44 5.62 8.08
N GLY A 541 -10.18 4.54 8.82
CA GLY A 541 -11.22 3.61 9.28
C GLY A 541 -12.33 4.30 10.06
N ALA A 542 -11.96 5.08 11.09
CA ALA A 542 -12.93 5.87 11.87
C ALA A 542 -13.68 6.93 11.03
N LEU A 543 -13.04 7.50 10.00
CA LEU A 543 -13.64 8.44 9.07
C LEU A 543 -14.67 7.76 8.15
N ILE A 544 -14.33 6.59 7.62
CA ILE A 544 -15.21 5.73 6.82
C ILE A 544 -16.43 5.34 7.65
N ASP A 545 -16.22 4.85 8.88
CA ASP A 545 -17.27 4.42 9.80
C ASP A 545 -18.22 5.55 10.20
N ARG A 546 -17.73 6.80 10.28
CA ARG A 546 -18.56 8.00 10.50
C ARG A 546 -19.57 8.26 9.39
N THR A 547 -19.32 7.77 8.19
CA THR A 547 -20.20 7.94 7.02
C THR A 547 -21.08 6.73 6.76
N CYS A 548 -21.07 5.74 7.67
CA CYS A 548 -21.90 4.56 7.55
C CYS A 548 -23.37 4.87 7.87
N LEU A 549 -24.25 4.48 6.96
CA LEU A 549 -25.69 4.65 7.03
C LEU A 549 -26.42 3.40 7.55
N LYS A 550 -25.96 2.18 7.19
CA LYS A 550 -26.50 0.92 7.72
C LYS A 550 -25.38 -0.01 8.16
N TRP A 551 -25.43 -0.39 9.43
CA TRP A 551 -24.51 -1.35 10.05
C TRP A 551 -24.98 -2.79 9.85
N GLY A 552 -24.06 -3.69 9.54
CA GLY A 552 -24.28 -5.12 9.71
C GLY A 552 -24.32 -5.51 11.19
N THR A 553 -24.89 -6.67 11.48
CA THR A 553 -24.87 -7.30 12.82
C THR A 553 -24.00 -8.57 12.74
N LYS A 554 -23.22 -8.86 13.79
CA LYS A 554 -22.49 -10.14 13.88
C LYS A 554 -23.38 -11.26 14.42
N GLN A 555 -23.01 -12.52 14.19
CA GLN A 555 -23.73 -13.69 14.73
C GLN A 555 -23.77 -13.68 16.27
N CYS A 556 -22.61 -13.49 16.93
CA CYS A 556 -22.49 -13.27 18.38
C CYS A 556 -23.07 -11.92 18.89
N GLY A 557 -23.88 -11.23 18.10
CA GLY A 557 -24.38 -9.89 18.41
C GLY A 557 -23.35 -8.76 18.23
N GLY A 558 -23.84 -7.51 18.31
CA GLY A 558 -23.02 -6.31 18.13
C GLY A 558 -22.79 -5.88 16.68
N ARG A 559 -22.08 -4.76 16.53
CA ARG A 559 -21.85 -4.02 15.27
C ARG A 559 -20.84 -4.75 14.38
N GLY A 560 -21.29 -5.18 13.20
CA GLY A 560 -20.47 -5.80 12.15
C GLY A 560 -19.94 -4.77 11.15
N ALA A 561 -19.54 -5.22 9.96
CA ALA A 561 -19.13 -4.33 8.87
C ALA A 561 -20.30 -3.46 8.37
N CYS A 562 -20.01 -2.23 7.97
CA CYS A 562 -21.00 -1.35 7.34
C CYS A 562 -21.45 -1.90 5.98
N ARG A 563 -22.74 -1.72 5.64
CA ARG A 563 -23.36 -2.17 4.38
C ARG A 563 -23.60 -1.05 3.38
N ILE A 564 -23.85 0.18 3.83
CA ILE A 564 -24.09 1.36 2.98
C ILE A 564 -23.40 2.57 3.59
N TYR A 565 -22.72 3.36 2.75
CA TYR A 565 -22.09 4.62 3.12
C TYR A 565 -22.74 5.81 2.40
N ASP A 566 -22.79 6.96 3.07
CA ASP A 566 -23.16 8.24 2.47
C ASP A 566 -22.04 8.69 1.53
N SER A 567 -22.29 8.75 0.22
CA SER A 567 -21.26 9.08 -0.77
C SER A 567 -20.81 10.55 -0.71
N GLY A 568 -21.68 11.46 -0.30
CA GLY A 568 -21.37 12.89 -0.17
C GLY A 568 -20.51 13.17 1.05
N ALA A 569 -20.94 12.67 2.22
CA ALA A 569 -20.17 12.76 3.46
C ALA A 569 -18.82 12.02 3.33
N PHE A 570 -18.81 10.83 2.71
CA PHE A 570 -17.59 10.07 2.45
C PHE A 570 -16.62 10.85 1.57
N ARG A 571 -17.08 11.39 0.43
CA ARG A 571 -16.23 12.18 -0.47
C ARG A 571 -15.63 13.39 0.23
N ASN A 572 -16.45 14.17 0.93
CA ASN A 572 -16.03 15.40 1.58
C ASN A 572 -15.03 15.13 2.70
N ALA A 573 -15.30 14.12 3.54
CA ALA A 573 -14.41 13.71 4.61
C ALA A 573 -13.07 13.17 4.08
N PHE A 574 -13.13 12.22 3.13
CA PHE A 574 -11.97 11.50 2.62
C PHE A 574 -11.06 12.38 1.75
N LEU A 575 -11.61 13.07 0.74
CA LEU A 575 -10.84 13.97 -0.11
C LEU A 575 -10.41 15.23 0.67
N GLY A 576 -11.27 15.77 1.53
CA GLY A 576 -10.94 16.93 2.37
C GLY A 576 -9.74 16.69 3.28
N LEU A 577 -9.67 15.52 3.93
CA LEU A 577 -8.52 15.14 4.74
C LEU A 577 -7.25 14.96 3.89
N ILE A 578 -7.36 14.35 2.71
CA ILE A 578 -6.24 14.24 1.76
C ILE A 578 -5.75 15.64 1.38
N TYR A 579 -6.62 16.56 0.95
CA TYR A 579 -6.24 17.92 0.59
C TYR A 579 -5.60 18.69 1.75
N GLY A 580 -6.09 18.54 2.99
CA GLY A 580 -5.48 19.16 4.17
C GLY A 580 -4.04 18.67 4.39
N LEU A 581 -3.83 17.35 4.35
CA LEU A 581 -2.50 16.74 4.52
C LEU A 581 -1.53 17.10 3.39
N TYR A 582 -2.00 17.09 2.14
CA TYR A 582 -1.21 17.50 0.99
C TYR A 582 -0.87 19.01 1.04
N SER A 583 -1.82 19.87 1.38
CA SER A 583 -1.57 21.32 1.52
C SER A 583 -0.51 21.62 2.58
N LEU A 584 -0.58 20.97 3.74
CA LEU A 584 0.47 21.06 4.76
C LEU A 584 1.84 20.58 4.25
N SER A 585 1.87 19.47 3.50
CA SER A 585 3.08 18.97 2.84
C SER A 585 3.67 20.00 1.86
N TYR A 586 2.85 20.69 1.08
CA TYR A 586 3.30 21.73 0.14
C TYR A 586 3.88 22.96 0.84
N VAL A 587 3.28 23.42 1.95
CA VAL A 587 3.84 24.50 2.76
C VAL A 587 5.22 24.12 3.28
N LEU A 588 5.38 22.89 3.79
CA LEU A 588 6.68 22.38 4.26
C LEU A 588 7.71 22.26 3.12
N TRP A 589 7.31 21.82 1.93
CA TRP A 589 8.16 21.79 0.73
C TRP A 589 8.56 23.19 0.23
N GLY A 590 7.67 24.19 0.33
CA GLY A 590 7.97 25.58 -0.01
C GLY A 590 8.99 26.19 0.94
N ILE A 591 8.82 25.98 2.25
CA ILE A 591 9.80 26.38 3.28
C ILE A 591 11.16 25.72 3.02
N LEU A 592 11.17 24.43 2.68
CA LEU A 592 12.38 23.68 2.33
C LEU A 592 13.07 24.26 1.08
N TYR A 593 12.33 24.51 -0.01
CA TYR A 593 12.87 25.11 -1.22
C TYR A 593 13.50 26.49 -0.94
N ASN A 594 12.84 27.32 -0.14
CA ASN A 594 13.37 28.64 0.25
C ASN A 594 14.66 28.51 1.08
N ARG A 595 14.70 27.60 2.06
CA ARG A 595 15.90 27.32 2.86
C ARG A 595 17.07 26.80 2.00
N LEU A 596 16.81 25.88 1.07
CA LEU A 596 17.82 25.34 0.15
C LEU A 596 18.33 26.43 -0.81
N SER A 597 17.44 27.19 -1.44
CA SER A 597 17.79 28.30 -2.34
C SER A 597 18.62 29.38 -1.64
N HIS A 598 18.26 29.74 -0.41
CA HIS A 598 19.05 30.69 0.40
C HIS A 598 20.42 30.12 0.77
N ARG A 599 20.51 28.83 1.09
CA ARG A 599 21.77 28.15 1.41
C ARG A 599 22.71 28.10 0.19
N GLU A 600 22.20 27.69 -0.98
CA GLU A 600 22.94 27.69 -2.25
C GLU A 600 23.48 29.08 -2.60
N LYS A 601 22.64 30.13 -2.48
CA LYS A 601 23.08 31.53 -2.68
C LYS A 601 24.21 31.93 -1.72
N LYS A 602 24.14 31.53 -0.45
CA LYS A 602 25.18 31.81 0.55
C LYS A 602 26.48 31.04 0.30
N LEU A 603 26.41 29.82 -0.23
CA LEU A 603 27.58 29.05 -0.68
C LEU A 603 28.21 29.68 -1.93
N ALA A 604 27.41 30.05 -2.94
CA ALA A 604 27.90 30.74 -4.12
C ALA A 604 28.64 32.05 -3.75
N LEU A 605 28.07 32.86 -2.86
CA LEU A 605 28.71 34.08 -2.36
C LEU A 605 30.02 33.78 -1.63
N LYS A 606 30.06 32.75 -0.76
CA LYS A 606 31.29 32.33 -0.07
C LYS A 606 32.38 31.83 -1.03
N ASN A 607 32.01 31.16 -2.12
CA ASN A 607 32.97 30.66 -3.11
C ASN A 607 33.55 31.82 -3.94
N GLN A 608 32.74 32.82 -4.29
CA GLN A 608 33.22 34.05 -4.94
C GLN A 608 34.18 34.84 -4.03
N LEU A 609 33.89 34.92 -2.72
CA LEU A 609 34.77 35.54 -1.71
C LEU A 609 36.09 34.78 -1.47
N LYS A 610 36.20 33.52 -1.89
CA LYS A 610 37.42 32.68 -1.76
C LYS A 610 38.25 32.58 -3.05
N ALA A 611 37.77 33.13 -4.16
CA ALA A 611 38.48 33.11 -5.42
C ALA A 611 39.67 34.10 -5.58
N PRO A 612 39.86 35.19 -4.80
CA PRO A 612 40.84 36.22 -5.14
C PRO A 612 42.30 35.95 -4.71
N GLU A 613 42.66 34.75 -4.26
CA GLU A 613 44.02 34.43 -3.74
C GLU A 613 44.85 33.49 -4.64
N GLN A 614 44.45 33.23 -5.90
CA GLN A 614 45.17 32.28 -6.76
C GLN A 614 45.56 32.77 -8.17
N ASP A 615 45.30 34.04 -8.49
CA ASP A 615 45.75 34.70 -9.73
C ASP A 615 46.57 35.97 -9.42
N ASP A 616 47.73 35.82 -8.77
CA ASP A 616 48.77 36.86 -8.80
C ASP A 616 50.18 36.25 -8.85
N ASN A 617 50.62 35.93 -10.08
CA ASN A 617 52.01 35.65 -10.45
C ASN A 617 52.15 35.76 -11.98
N GLY A 618 52.08 36.98 -12.51
CA GLY A 618 52.14 37.22 -13.97
C GLY A 618 52.13 38.68 -14.39
N VAL A 619 53.27 39.36 -14.27
CA VAL A 619 53.45 40.77 -14.68
C VAL A 619 53.35 40.95 -16.20
N SER A 620 52.48 41.86 -16.68
CA SER A 620 52.84 42.92 -17.67
C SER A 620 51.67 43.85 -18.07
N SER A 621 51.86 45.15 -17.84
CA SER A 621 51.43 46.33 -18.62
C SER A 621 50.14 46.31 -19.49
N GLY A 622 49.20 47.21 -19.17
CA GLY A 622 48.13 47.64 -20.10
C GLY A 622 47.11 48.60 -19.50
N ASN A 623 47.10 49.87 -19.94
CA ASN A 623 46.14 50.90 -19.47
C ASN A 623 44.67 50.56 -19.83
N GLY A 624 43.73 50.77 -18.90
CA GLY A 624 42.29 50.74 -19.19
C GLY A 624 41.39 51.01 -17.98
N ASN A 625 40.66 52.13 -17.97
CA ASN A 625 39.70 52.49 -16.92
C ASN A 625 38.59 51.44 -16.72
N VAL A 626 38.37 50.98 -15.49
CA VAL A 626 37.05 50.52 -15.02
C VAL A 626 36.82 51.00 -13.58
N SER A 627 35.67 51.65 -13.33
CA SER A 627 35.36 52.31 -12.06
C SER A 627 35.17 51.35 -10.87
N SER A 628 35.61 51.77 -9.69
CA SER A 628 35.23 51.15 -8.42
C SER A 628 33.75 51.36 -8.12
N ALA A 629 33.04 50.28 -7.75
CA ALA A 629 31.72 50.36 -7.11
C ALA A 629 31.82 49.84 -5.67
N ILE A 630 32.12 50.75 -4.73
CA ILE A 630 32.17 50.46 -3.29
C ILE A 630 30.75 50.15 -2.80
N VAL A 631 30.46 48.89 -2.46
CA VAL A 631 29.26 48.52 -1.70
C VAL A 631 29.64 48.44 -0.22
N LYS A 632 29.06 49.38 0.53
CA LYS A 632 29.33 49.68 1.94
C LYS A 632 28.88 48.52 2.84
N CYS A 633 29.84 47.77 3.40
CA CYS A 633 29.54 46.91 4.54
C CYS A 633 29.35 47.77 5.79
N SER A 634 28.21 47.66 6.45
CA SER A 634 28.08 48.06 7.85
C SER A 634 28.25 46.81 8.68
N GLU A 635 29.29 46.78 9.51
CA GLU A 635 29.40 45.78 10.56
C GLU A 635 28.32 46.02 11.61
N ASN A 636 27.86 44.94 12.21
CA ASN A 636 27.59 44.88 13.64
C ASN A 636 27.69 43.41 14.06
N PRO A 637 28.75 43.00 14.79
CA PRO A 637 28.74 41.72 15.49
C PRO A 637 27.79 41.79 16.69
N ASP A 638 27.55 40.64 17.33
CA ASP A 638 26.93 40.50 18.65
C ASP A 638 25.46 40.94 18.79
N GLN A 639 24.56 40.03 18.39
CA GLN A 639 23.39 39.74 19.23
C GLN A 639 22.94 38.27 19.09
N GLU A 640 23.42 37.43 20.00
CA GLU A 640 22.72 36.20 20.35
C GLU A 640 21.40 36.59 21.05
N THR A 641 20.26 36.23 20.47
CA THR A 641 19.02 36.10 21.23
C THR A 641 18.31 34.81 20.85
N THR A 642 18.18 33.99 21.87
CA THR A 642 17.38 32.77 22.04
C THR A 642 16.00 32.82 21.39
N ILE A 643 15.65 31.77 20.62
CA ILE A 643 14.39 30.98 20.59
C ILE A 643 14.28 30.20 19.26
#